data_AF-A0A3A9UPX4-F1
#
_entry.id   AF-A0A3A9UPX4-F1
#
_cell.length_a   1.000
_cell.length_b   1.000
_cell.length_c   1.000
_cell.angle_alpha   90.00
_cell.angle_beta   90.00
_cell.angle_gamma   90.00
#
_symmetry.space_group_name_H-M   'P 1'
#
loop_
_entity.id
_entity.type
_entity.pdbx_description
1 polymer ?
#
loop_
_entity_poly.entity_id
_entity_poly.type
_entity_poly.pdbx_seq_one_letter_code
_entity_poly.pdbx_strand_id
1 'polypeptide(L)'
;MTFLEKGNKALVNKDYKEALNFYNQAIEENPALREILEFNVNLAQRELVARGELPVNSTHLSRKSDDDKKAIIKAYLEYKKKRRASVAVYMAITGGYDNLILPDELVFDWDYVLFTDAEVEGVYPFDVRRPATIDYDTVRTARYHKLNPHKVLSEYKYTIWIDGNIQLKSGYFRQLIEEEIQLKTKLLMRQHPDRNCTYDEIMKCRELLKDDFGLMSRQLAKYESEGFARNNGLYETNVIFRDNQDNQVKYFNEVWWNELSKWSRRDQLSCVYALKKANINPALFPEDVDIRDSNNKYYALFPHSQNLSKKLKSYKPESCYKFNIKSNSLKNSFQYNISNKDYSLSKAPYKPKRAFLNARNLGFYQEGIKELKDLTKNSNKKERNWASWLLGMLLADLEGTKDRADAEFYLSTSDLHAECPGFDIYKKFMLNELGKGQIPIVHDDELEKDVDLLSQAISFELTLPNKIKLFNVIFEKYGLQRVRVLGESNSYLDNLYPESPIKRGDFRKGGYKVTIIIPCYKCSHSISTTLYSLMMQTWLNLEIILVDDCSPDDTHVVLKKFARLDNRIKVIQTDSNSGPYVARNAALNLATGDLVTVCDSDDWCHPEKIEYQVRHFERNSDIVANCASWVRCDERFNFIRRGQPFYKHLNISSLMFKREEVLNVLGGWDEVRFAADGEFYKRLIKAFGKNRVCELDGVTSIGRVELSSLTNSSFFGYDGFPYGARLEYLQSYEYWHQMKNCVEHLFYDINNEKRCFPVPRPMLPSYVSEEIAKFDTVIAGDLRDPEIENVILDLIYKEESSENSWTLVQVSSPKIDARLKVSTKIRTQLTKYNKCLSVYGEQLSCQQIYFIENGINEVYSSYLPKISANELSVIVCSKTEKFSLSNATLFTSLGDLFDFKTKRILYFSSSVIPQDVSKDCVDFLFEEIVSLNMSELDTTELRVSPSISIVMPCIDEELGHKTAQILSSRAGTGCSVIIAMDDIRGGFMSTLNSVAAKCDSRFIVFVAQDAFPGRDWLKIALESIENEEAGLLAFNDGKWFGRIASFGMVRKSWIKKFYENAILNPYYKAHKADNEITVLAKLDGRFVYEPNSTLIEVDYRKDAGGSNPEDDERFRERFNNQLTQFFPKDRIESFRKEYKVKKGDA
;
A
#
# COMPACT_ATOMS: atom_id res chain seq x y z
N MET A 1 36.55 -67.91 17.06
CA MET A 1 36.52 -68.91 15.95
C MET A 1 35.59 -70.07 16.24
N THR A 2 35.75 -70.80 17.36
CA THR A 2 34.89 -71.93 17.75
C THR A 2 33.39 -71.58 17.81
N PHE A 3 33.04 -70.40 18.34
CA PHE A 3 31.65 -69.91 18.35
C PHE A 3 31.11 -69.57 16.96
N LEU A 4 31.96 -69.10 16.04
CA LEU A 4 31.57 -68.81 14.66
C LEU A 4 31.27 -70.09 13.88
N GLU A 5 32.09 -71.14 14.04
CA GLU A 5 31.85 -72.44 13.41
C GLU A 5 30.57 -73.09 13.93
N LYS A 6 30.31 -73.03 15.25
CA LYS A 6 29.06 -73.52 15.84
C LYS A 6 27.85 -72.70 15.40
N GLY A 7 27.97 -71.37 15.37
CA GLY A 7 26.92 -70.47 14.90
C GLY A 7 26.57 -70.71 13.43
N ASN A 8 27.56 -70.84 12.55
CA ASN A 8 27.35 -71.14 11.13
C ASN A 8 26.73 -72.53 10.92
N LYS A 9 27.16 -73.54 11.68
CA LYS A 9 26.59 -74.90 11.61
C LYS A 9 25.13 -74.92 12.08
N ALA A 10 24.81 -74.21 13.16
CA ALA A 10 23.43 -74.05 13.64
C ALA A 10 22.56 -73.28 12.62
N LEU A 11 23.13 -72.25 11.99
CA LEU A 11 22.45 -71.47 10.96
C LEU A 11 22.11 -72.31 9.72
N VAL A 12 23.04 -73.15 9.24
CA VAL A 12 22.81 -74.09 8.13
C VAL A 12 21.75 -75.13 8.48
N ASN A 13 21.72 -75.59 9.73
CA ASN A 13 20.72 -76.53 10.23
C ASN A 13 19.36 -75.86 10.55
N LYS A 14 19.22 -74.55 10.31
CA LYS A 14 18.02 -73.74 10.62
C LYS A 14 17.62 -73.72 12.10
N ASP A 15 18.58 -73.99 12.98
CA ASP A 15 18.44 -73.73 14.42
C ASP A 15 18.87 -72.29 14.70
N TYR A 16 17.95 -71.37 14.42
CA TYR A 16 18.21 -69.94 14.49
C TYR A 16 18.43 -69.44 15.93
N LYS A 17 17.89 -70.15 16.93
CA LYS A 17 18.04 -69.79 18.34
C LYS A 17 19.44 -70.10 18.83
N GLU A 18 19.94 -71.28 18.49
CA GLU A 18 21.30 -71.68 18.80
C GLU A 18 22.33 -70.86 18.00
N ALA A 19 22.06 -70.59 16.72
CA ALA A 19 22.89 -69.73 15.88
C ALA A 19 23.04 -68.32 16.46
N LEU A 20 21.93 -67.69 16.86
CA LEU A 20 21.94 -66.35 17.46
C LEU A 20 22.72 -66.30 18.77
N ASN A 21 22.62 -67.34 19.60
CA ASN A 21 23.34 -67.41 20.87
C ASN A 21 24.86 -67.47 20.65
N PHE A 22 25.32 -68.31 19.71
CA PHE A 22 26.75 -68.41 19.40
C PHE A 22 27.32 -67.18 18.69
N TYR A 23 26.55 -66.50 17.83
CA TYR A 23 26.99 -65.23 17.25
C TYR A 23 27.11 -64.12 18.30
N ASN A 24 26.18 -64.02 19.25
CA ASN A 24 26.27 -63.05 20.34
C ASN A 24 27.49 -63.33 21.25
N GLN A 25 27.76 -64.59 21.59
CA GLN A 25 28.96 -64.97 22.34
C GLN A 25 30.25 -64.61 21.57
N ALA A 26 30.28 -64.80 20.25
CA ALA A 26 31.41 -64.39 19.43
C ALA A 26 31.61 -62.86 19.42
N ILE A 27 30.52 -62.07 19.42
CA ILE A 27 30.57 -60.60 19.46
C ILE A 27 30.99 -60.10 20.85
N GLU A 28 30.55 -60.76 21.92
CA GLU A 28 30.98 -60.43 23.28
C GLU A 28 32.48 -60.65 23.48
N GLU A 29 33.03 -61.75 22.94
CA GLU A 29 34.48 -62.00 23.00
C GLU A 29 35.29 -61.06 22.10
N ASN A 30 34.73 -60.65 20.96
CA ASN A 30 35.37 -59.69 20.06
C ASN A 30 34.35 -58.74 19.41
N PRO A 31 34.17 -57.53 19.96
CA PRO A 31 33.18 -56.56 19.49
C PRO A 31 33.33 -56.14 18.02
N ALA A 32 34.53 -56.25 17.44
CA ALA A 32 34.77 -55.93 16.03
C ALA A 32 34.06 -56.89 15.06
N LEU A 33 33.63 -58.07 15.52
CA LEU A 33 32.86 -59.03 14.73
C LEU A 33 31.41 -58.60 14.51
N ARG A 34 30.92 -57.57 15.20
CA ARG A 34 29.52 -57.12 15.12
C ARG A 34 29.13 -56.72 13.69
N GLU A 35 29.96 -55.96 12.98
CA GLU A 35 29.67 -55.57 11.58
C GLU A 35 29.74 -56.77 10.63
N ILE A 36 30.66 -57.71 10.87
CA ILE A 36 30.86 -58.88 10.00
C ILE A 36 29.71 -59.89 10.13
N LEU A 37 29.14 -60.01 11.34
CA LEU A 37 28.08 -60.99 11.64
C LEU A 37 26.68 -60.38 11.59
N GLU A 38 26.56 -59.08 11.37
CA GLU A 38 25.29 -58.34 11.39
C GLU A 38 24.23 -59.00 10.50
N PHE A 39 24.62 -59.41 9.29
CA PHE A 39 23.71 -60.10 8.37
C PHE A 39 23.17 -61.42 8.95
N ASN A 40 24.05 -62.26 9.52
CA ASN A 40 23.68 -63.57 10.06
C ASN A 40 22.85 -63.46 11.35
N VAL A 41 23.15 -62.47 12.19
CA VAL A 41 22.39 -62.14 13.40
C VAL A 41 20.99 -61.66 13.01
N ASN A 42 20.88 -60.75 12.05
CA ASN A 42 19.60 -60.23 11.56
C ASN A 42 18.76 -61.33 10.88
N LEU A 43 19.38 -62.24 10.14
CA LEU A 43 18.70 -63.38 9.54
C LEU A 43 18.12 -64.31 10.61
N ALA A 44 18.93 -64.72 11.61
CA ALA A 44 18.47 -65.58 12.68
C ALA A 44 17.35 -64.93 13.52
N GLN A 45 17.47 -63.64 13.83
CA GLN A 45 16.43 -62.89 14.56
C GLN A 45 15.13 -62.77 13.75
N ARG A 46 15.22 -62.48 12.45
CA ARG A 46 14.05 -62.38 11.56
C ARG A 46 13.27 -63.70 11.52
N GLU A 47 13.96 -64.82 11.40
CA GLU A 47 13.33 -66.14 11.33
C GLU A 47 12.71 -66.57 12.68
N LEU A 48 13.33 -66.22 13.81
CA LEU A 48 12.75 -66.46 15.14
C LEU A 48 11.52 -65.60 15.42
N VAL A 49 11.51 -64.35 14.94
CA VAL A 49 10.33 -63.47 14.99
C VAL A 49 9.21 -64.01 14.09
N ALA A 50 9.53 -64.49 12.89
CA ALA A 50 8.56 -65.11 11.99
C ALA A 50 7.93 -66.39 12.59
N ARG A 51 8.66 -67.10 13.45
CA ARG A 51 8.19 -68.29 14.19
C ARG A 51 7.49 -67.97 15.51
N GLY A 52 7.45 -66.70 15.93
CA GLY A 52 6.85 -66.27 17.20
C GLY A 52 7.66 -66.69 18.44
N GLU A 53 8.93 -67.06 18.26
CA GLU A 53 9.81 -67.59 19.33
C GLU A 53 10.70 -66.50 19.98
N LEU A 54 10.74 -65.31 19.40
CA LEU A 54 11.33 -64.11 20.00
C LEU A 54 10.30 -62.95 20.00
N PRO A 55 10.12 -62.23 21.11
CA PRO A 55 9.41 -60.95 21.09
C PRO A 55 10.19 -59.96 20.22
N VAL A 56 9.46 -59.04 19.57
CA VAL A 56 10.05 -58.00 18.72
C VAL A 56 10.96 -57.13 19.59
N ASN A 57 12.28 -57.39 19.55
CA ASN A 57 13.30 -56.87 20.47
C ASN A 57 13.62 -55.37 20.32
N SER A 58 12.65 -54.53 19.96
CA SER A 58 12.79 -53.09 20.28
C SER A 58 11.46 -52.48 20.64
N THR A 59 11.38 -51.96 21.86
CA THR A 59 10.38 -51.01 22.36
C THR A 59 10.43 -49.66 21.62
N HIS A 60 11.48 -49.44 20.81
CA HIS A 60 11.60 -48.28 19.93
C HIS A 60 10.52 -48.27 18.83
N LEU A 61 9.75 -47.20 18.79
CA LEU A 61 8.68 -46.99 17.84
C LEU A 61 9.16 -46.30 16.55
N SER A 62 10.16 -45.41 16.60
CA SER A 62 10.55 -44.57 15.44
C SER A 62 11.12 -45.34 14.24
N ARG A 63 11.75 -46.51 14.46
CA ARG A 63 12.43 -47.32 13.42
C ARG A 63 11.61 -48.52 12.94
N LYS A 64 10.35 -48.62 13.35
CA LYS A 64 9.49 -49.80 13.14
C LYS A 64 8.37 -49.52 12.14
N SER A 65 7.93 -50.58 11.47
CA SER A 65 6.76 -50.50 10.58
C SER A 65 5.50 -50.16 11.38
N ASP A 66 4.47 -49.62 10.72
CA ASP A 66 3.23 -49.25 11.41
C ASP A 66 2.52 -50.45 12.04
N ASP A 67 2.71 -51.66 11.53
CA ASP A 67 2.14 -52.87 12.11
C ASP A 67 2.94 -53.37 13.33
N ASP A 68 4.28 -53.22 13.31
CA ASP A 68 5.14 -53.48 14.47
C ASP A 68 4.84 -52.52 15.63
N LYS A 69 4.66 -51.22 15.33
CA LYS A 69 4.26 -50.21 16.33
C LYS A 69 2.94 -50.59 17.01
N LYS A 70 1.93 -50.98 16.23
CA LYS A 70 0.63 -51.44 16.77
C LYS A 70 0.78 -52.68 17.65
N ALA A 71 1.62 -53.64 17.27
CA ALA A 71 1.87 -54.85 18.05
C ALA A 71 2.51 -54.53 19.41
N ILE A 72 3.52 -53.65 19.42
CA ILE A 72 4.21 -53.20 20.65
C ILE A 72 3.23 -52.44 21.57
N ILE A 73 2.45 -51.50 21.02
CA ILE A 73 1.47 -50.74 21.81
C ILE A 73 0.38 -51.68 22.37
N LYS A 74 -0.08 -52.67 21.60
CA LYS A 74 -1.06 -53.66 22.08
C LYS A 74 -0.49 -54.50 23.23
N ALA A 75 0.78 -54.91 23.15
CA ALA A 75 1.45 -55.62 24.23
C ALA A 75 1.59 -54.75 25.50
N TYR A 76 1.93 -53.47 25.34
CA TYR A 76 1.95 -52.50 26.44
C TYR A 76 0.57 -52.35 27.10
N LEU A 77 -0.50 -52.18 26.31
CA LEU A 77 -1.86 -52.02 26.85
C LEU A 77 -2.33 -53.26 27.63
N GLU A 78 -1.99 -54.47 27.17
CA GLU A 78 -2.27 -55.71 27.89
C GLU A 78 -1.45 -55.86 29.18
N TYR A 79 -0.19 -55.41 29.19
CA TYR A 79 0.63 -55.36 30.40
C TYR A 79 0.09 -54.34 31.41
N LYS A 80 -0.26 -53.13 30.95
CA LYS A 80 -0.82 -52.03 31.77
C LYS A 80 -2.06 -52.48 32.55
N LYS A 81 -2.97 -53.24 31.93
CA LYS A 81 -4.17 -53.78 32.59
C LYS A 81 -3.87 -54.64 33.83
N LYS A 82 -2.67 -55.22 33.92
CA LYS A 82 -2.27 -56.16 34.98
C LYS A 82 -1.43 -55.51 36.09
N ARG A 83 -1.15 -54.20 36.01
CA ARG A 83 -0.29 -53.48 36.96
C ARG A 83 -0.83 -52.09 37.33
N ARG A 84 -0.27 -51.48 38.38
CA ARG A 84 -0.45 -50.05 38.71
C ARG A 84 0.88 -49.31 38.60
N ALA A 85 0.92 -48.20 37.89
CA ALA A 85 2.12 -47.35 37.82
C ALA A 85 2.12 -46.33 38.94
N SER A 86 3.31 -46.01 39.46
CA SER A 86 3.54 -44.89 40.39
C SER A 86 3.90 -43.59 39.68
N VAL A 87 4.25 -43.66 38.38
CA VAL A 87 4.72 -42.54 37.55
C VAL A 87 3.77 -42.34 36.37
N ALA A 88 3.34 -41.10 36.15
CA ALA A 88 2.61 -40.69 34.95
C ALA A 88 3.38 -39.64 34.15
N VAL A 89 3.61 -39.90 32.86
CA VAL A 89 4.00 -38.90 31.88
C VAL A 89 2.73 -38.33 31.27
N TYR A 90 2.58 -37.02 31.28
CA TYR A 90 1.35 -36.39 30.83
C TYR A 90 1.57 -35.10 30.04
N MET A 91 0.63 -34.85 29.14
CA MET A 91 0.57 -33.65 28.31
C MET A 91 -0.89 -33.22 28.14
N ALA A 92 -1.11 -31.98 27.71
CA ALA A 92 -2.42 -31.49 27.31
C ALA A 92 -2.34 -30.84 25.93
N ILE A 93 -3.16 -31.34 25.01
CA ILE A 93 -3.29 -30.85 23.64
C ILE A 93 -4.74 -30.40 23.46
N THR A 94 -4.97 -29.09 23.51
CA THR A 94 -6.30 -28.49 23.37
C THR A 94 -6.31 -27.44 22.29
N GLY A 95 -7.44 -27.31 21.58
CA GLY A 95 -7.58 -26.40 20.45
C GLY A 95 -6.72 -26.76 19.23
N GLY A 96 -6.22 -28.00 19.14
CA GLY A 96 -5.36 -28.46 18.03
C GLY A 96 -3.98 -27.78 17.97
N TYR A 97 -3.46 -27.33 19.12
CA TYR A 97 -2.21 -26.55 19.21
C TYR A 97 -0.94 -27.35 18.93
N ASP A 98 -0.94 -28.65 19.24
CA ASP A 98 0.18 -29.57 19.03
C ASP A 98 -0.36 -30.92 18.51
N ASN A 99 0.46 -31.71 17.85
CA ASN A 99 0.11 -33.04 17.36
C ASN A 99 0.51 -34.05 18.42
N LEU A 100 -0.20 -35.18 18.44
CA LEU A 100 0.16 -36.25 19.35
C LEU A 100 1.47 -36.90 18.91
N ILE A 101 2.56 -36.51 19.58
CA ILE A 101 3.87 -37.13 19.38
C ILE A 101 3.98 -38.35 20.31
N LEU A 102 4.18 -39.53 19.71
CA LEU A 102 4.42 -40.75 20.48
C LEU A 102 5.83 -40.73 21.08
N PRO A 103 6.03 -41.25 22.32
CA PRO A 103 7.36 -41.51 22.84
C PRO A 103 8.18 -42.36 21.86
N ASP A 104 9.48 -42.08 21.71
CA ASP A 104 10.35 -42.89 20.86
C ASP A 104 10.47 -44.33 21.38
N GLU A 105 10.31 -44.52 22.69
CA GLU A 105 10.33 -45.82 23.36
C GLU A 105 9.27 -45.89 24.47
N LEU A 106 8.65 -47.05 24.71
CA LEU A 106 7.71 -47.23 25.83
C LEU A 106 8.37 -47.84 27.07
N VAL A 107 8.25 -47.15 28.21
CA VAL A 107 8.60 -47.71 29.52
C VAL A 107 7.35 -48.40 30.07
N PHE A 108 7.39 -49.73 30.12
CA PHE A 108 6.22 -50.54 30.47
C PHE A 108 5.70 -50.26 31.89
N ASP A 109 6.55 -49.81 32.81
CA ASP A 109 6.19 -49.51 34.21
C ASP A 109 5.61 -48.10 34.41
N TRP A 110 5.59 -47.25 33.38
CA TRP A 110 5.01 -45.91 33.42
C TRP A 110 3.66 -45.83 32.72
N ASP A 111 2.80 -44.95 33.20
CA ASP A 111 1.58 -44.58 32.49
C ASP A 111 1.77 -43.30 31.68
N TYR A 112 1.16 -43.26 30.50
CA TYR A 112 1.14 -42.09 29.63
C TYR A 112 -0.30 -41.56 29.63
N VAL A 113 -0.51 -40.26 29.86
CA VAL A 113 -1.83 -39.62 29.93
C VAL A 113 -1.90 -38.42 28.98
N LEU A 114 -2.98 -38.30 28.23
CA LEU A 114 -3.22 -37.19 27.31
C LEU A 114 -4.53 -36.51 27.67
N PHE A 115 -4.49 -35.23 28.02
CA PHE A 115 -5.70 -34.39 28.14
C PHE A 115 -5.98 -33.68 26.81
N THR A 116 -7.14 -33.92 26.21
CA THR A 116 -7.46 -33.34 24.90
C THR A 116 -8.96 -33.20 24.64
N ASP A 117 -9.33 -32.10 24.01
CA ASP A 117 -10.68 -31.79 23.53
C ASP A 117 -11.00 -32.46 22.18
N ALA A 118 -10.02 -33.09 21.54
CA ALA A 118 -10.20 -33.94 20.37
C ALA A 118 -10.26 -35.44 20.79
N GLU A 119 -10.61 -36.35 19.88
CA GLU A 119 -10.88 -37.78 20.18
C GLU A 119 -9.93 -38.90 19.64
N VAL A 120 -8.93 -39.48 20.32
CA VAL A 120 -7.84 -40.18 19.58
C VAL A 120 -8.24 -41.43 18.79
N GLU A 121 -8.02 -41.40 17.45
CA GLU A 121 -8.33 -42.52 16.54
C GLU A 121 -7.11 -43.40 16.30
N GLY A 122 -7.13 -44.64 16.80
CA GLY A 122 -6.04 -45.59 16.65
C GLY A 122 -5.65 -46.28 17.96
N VAL A 123 -4.59 -47.08 17.92
CA VAL A 123 -4.04 -47.77 19.10
C VAL A 123 -2.83 -46.98 19.57
N TYR A 124 -2.93 -46.32 20.73
CA TYR A 124 -1.91 -45.45 21.31
C TYR A 124 -1.55 -45.91 22.73
N PRO A 125 -0.35 -45.55 23.24
CA PRO A 125 0.05 -45.85 24.62
C PRO A 125 -0.63 -44.95 25.67
N PHE A 126 -1.31 -43.88 25.25
CA PHE A 126 -1.89 -42.87 26.15
C PHE A 126 -3.26 -43.30 26.73
N ASP A 127 -3.48 -43.01 28.00
CA ASP A 127 -4.79 -42.87 28.63
C ASP A 127 -5.37 -41.50 28.24
N VAL A 128 -6.34 -41.49 27.33
CA VAL A 128 -6.89 -40.26 26.76
C VAL A 128 -8.04 -39.78 27.64
N ARG A 129 -7.91 -38.58 28.21
CA ARG A 129 -8.89 -37.95 29.09
C ARG A 129 -9.39 -36.64 28.49
N ARG A 130 -10.66 -36.32 28.72
CA ARG A 130 -11.20 -34.98 28.39
C ARG A 130 -10.63 -33.94 29.36
N PRO A 131 -10.51 -32.66 28.94
CA PRO A 131 -10.03 -31.60 29.81
C PRO A 131 -10.96 -31.43 31.02
N ALA A 132 -10.39 -31.28 32.22
CA ALA A 132 -11.13 -31.08 33.47
C ALA A 132 -11.81 -29.70 33.58
N THR A 133 -11.44 -28.76 32.72
CA THR A 133 -12.07 -27.45 32.55
C THR A 133 -11.96 -27.03 31.09
N ILE A 134 -12.84 -26.16 30.61
CA ILE A 134 -12.81 -25.60 29.25
C ILE A 134 -12.93 -24.08 29.40
N ASP A 135 -11.86 -23.39 29.02
CA ASP A 135 -11.79 -21.94 28.91
C ASP A 135 -11.94 -21.54 27.43
N TYR A 136 -12.44 -20.34 27.15
CA TYR A 136 -12.46 -19.79 25.78
C TYR A 136 -11.04 -19.71 25.20
N ASP A 137 -10.04 -19.48 26.04
CA ASP A 137 -8.63 -19.58 25.68
C ASP A 137 -8.15 -21.04 25.81
N THR A 138 -7.98 -21.71 24.68
CA THR A 138 -7.49 -23.10 24.63
C THR A 138 -6.08 -23.25 25.21
N VAL A 139 -5.27 -22.18 25.23
CA VAL A 139 -3.96 -22.18 25.89
C VAL A 139 -4.13 -22.28 27.41
N ARG A 140 -5.09 -21.55 27.99
CA ARG A 140 -5.40 -21.65 29.43
C ARG A 140 -5.94 -23.02 29.79
N THR A 141 -6.72 -23.62 28.91
CA THR A 141 -7.22 -25.00 29.06
C THR A 141 -6.06 -26.00 29.17
N ALA A 142 -5.08 -25.96 28.26
CA ALA A 142 -3.89 -26.80 28.36
C ALA A 142 -3.07 -26.50 29.64
N ARG A 143 -2.89 -25.21 29.96
CA ARG A 143 -2.14 -24.77 31.15
C ARG A 143 -2.80 -25.18 32.46
N TYR A 144 -4.13 -25.31 32.52
CA TYR A 144 -4.80 -25.84 33.72
C TYR A 144 -4.25 -27.21 34.12
N HIS A 145 -4.12 -28.11 33.15
CA HIS A 145 -3.62 -29.48 33.38
C HIS A 145 -2.14 -29.48 33.72
N LYS A 146 -1.34 -28.67 33.01
CA LYS A 146 0.08 -28.46 33.31
C LYS A 146 0.32 -28.00 34.73
N LEU A 147 -0.51 -27.07 35.22
CA LEU A 147 -0.34 -26.40 36.51
C LEU A 147 -1.09 -27.11 37.65
N ASN A 148 -2.05 -28.01 37.39
CA ASN A 148 -2.83 -28.69 38.42
C ASN A 148 -2.76 -30.24 38.38
N PRO A 149 -1.58 -30.88 38.22
CA PRO A 149 -1.48 -32.35 38.18
C PRO A 149 -1.97 -33.01 39.49
N HIS A 150 -1.85 -32.32 40.61
CA HIS A 150 -2.34 -32.81 41.91
C HIS A 150 -3.87 -32.92 41.99
N LYS A 151 -4.60 -32.25 41.09
CA LYS A 151 -6.08 -32.32 40.98
C LYS A 151 -6.51 -33.33 39.92
N VAL A 152 -5.81 -33.39 38.78
CA VAL A 152 -6.22 -34.19 37.62
C VAL A 152 -5.54 -35.56 37.50
N LEU A 153 -4.48 -35.82 38.28
CA LEU A 153 -3.67 -37.04 38.31
C LEU A 153 -3.33 -37.47 39.75
N SER A 154 -4.26 -37.30 40.69
CA SER A 154 -4.04 -37.53 42.12
C SER A 154 -3.75 -38.99 42.49
N GLU A 155 -4.03 -39.93 41.59
CA GLU A 155 -3.73 -41.35 41.72
C GLU A 155 -2.25 -41.70 41.52
N TYR A 156 -1.47 -40.80 40.90
CA TYR A 156 -0.05 -41.00 40.67
C TYR A 156 0.77 -40.31 41.76
N LYS A 157 1.82 -41.00 42.22
CA LYS A 157 2.77 -40.40 43.18
C LYS A 157 3.67 -39.39 42.49
N TYR A 158 4.21 -39.74 41.32
CA TYR A 158 5.09 -38.87 40.55
C TYR A 158 4.46 -38.52 39.20
N THR A 159 4.60 -37.26 38.78
CA THR A 159 4.11 -36.79 37.47
C THR A 159 5.21 -36.09 36.69
N ILE A 160 5.23 -36.31 35.38
CA ILE A 160 6.17 -35.70 34.44
C ILE A 160 5.36 -34.98 33.38
N TRP A 161 5.37 -33.65 33.41
CA TRP A 161 4.81 -32.84 32.36
C TRP A 161 5.77 -32.79 31.17
N ILE A 162 5.22 -32.91 29.97
CA ILE A 162 5.88 -32.60 28.71
C ILE A 162 4.96 -31.73 27.85
N ASP A 163 5.50 -30.64 27.28
CA ASP A 163 4.78 -29.86 26.26
C ASP A 163 4.52 -30.74 25.01
N GLY A 164 3.44 -30.44 24.26
CA GLY A 164 2.96 -31.31 23.17
C GLY A 164 3.93 -31.49 22.00
N ASN A 165 4.95 -30.64 21.92
CA ASN A 165 5.99 -30.66 20.91
C ASN A 165 7.28 -31.39 21.35
N ILE A 166 7.26 -32.12 22.47
CA ILE A 166 8.42 -32.87 22.98
C ILE A 166 8.19 -34.37 22.85
N GLN A 167 9.12 -35.07 22.20
CA GLN A 167 9.19 -36.54 22.18
C GLN A 167 10.20 -37.04 23.20
N LEU A 168 9.79 -37.93 24.11
CA LEU A 168 10.72 -38.60 25.02
C LEU A 168 11.55 -39.68 24.31
N LYS A 169 12.87 -39.71 24.58
CA LYS A 169 13.81 -40.79 24.21
C LYS A 169 14.13 -41.62 25.46
N SER A 170 13.35 -42.67 25.64
CA SER A 170 13.00 -43.16 26.98
C SER A 170 14.11 -43.91 27.72
N GLY A 171 15.07 -44.52 27.03
CA GLY A 171 16.20 -45.24 27.67
C GLY A 171 16.99 -44.39 28.69
N TYR A 172 17.50 -43.24 28.27
CA TYR A 172 18.28 -42.35 29.16
C TYR A 172 17.40 -41.55 30.12
N PHE A 173 16.18 -41.19 29.68
CA PHE A 173 15.26 -40.40 30.50
C PHE A 173 14.69 -41.21 31.67
N ARG A 174 14.49 -42.52 31.51
CA ARG A 174 14.09 -43.41 32.60
C ARG A 174 15.13 -43.42 33.72
N GLN A 175 16.40 -43.61 33.37
CA GLN A 175 17.50 -43.67 34.34
C GLN A 175 17.55 -42.40 35.19
N LEU A 176 17.49 -41.23 34.53
CA LEU A 176 17.47 -39.93 35.20
C LEU A 176 16.33 -39.82 36.23
N ILE A 177 15.10 -40.19 35.85
CA ILE A 177 13.95 -40.10 36.74
C ILE A 177 14.05 -41.10 37.90
N GLU A 178 14.58 -42.31 37.67
CA GLU A 178 14.77 -43.30 38.74
C GLU A 178 15.81 -42.83 39.77
N GLU A 179 16.88 -42.17 39.33
CA GLU A 179 17.88 -41.52 40.22
C GLU A 179 17.22 -40.42 41.07
N GLU A 180 16.42 -39.54 40.46
CA GLU A 180 15.73 -38.45 41.16
C GLU A 180 14.68 -38.96 42.17
N ILE A 181 14.00 -40.07 41.85
CA ILE A 181 13.09 -40.74 42.78
C ILE A 181 13.85 -41.29 43.99
N GLN A 182 15.06 -41.86 43.79
CA GLN A 182 15.91 -42.34 44.88
C GLN A 182 16.41 -41.18 45.76
N LEU A 183 16.73 -40.03 45.15
CA LEU A 183 17.13 -38.80 45.82
C LEU A 183 15.97 -38.08 46.55
N LYS A 184 14.72 -38.56 46.39
CA LYS A 184 13.51 -37.96 46.95
C LYS A 184 13.30 -36.51 46.48
N THR A 185 13.66 -36.23 45.23
CA THR A 185 13.48 -34.92 44.62
C THR A 185 11.99 -34.57 44.53
N LYS A 186 11.62 -33.37 44.99
CA LYS A 186 10.23 -32.89 45.00
C LYS A 186 9.80 -32.26 43.67
N LEU A 187 10.69 -31.48 43.08
CA LEU A 187 10.45 -30.72 41.85
C LEU A 187 11.77 -30.63 41.08
N LEU A 188 11.75 -31.03 39.82
CA LEU A 188 12.90 -30.97 38.92
C LEU A 188 12.52 -30.14 37.69
N MET A 189 13.30 -29.10 37.41
CA MET A 189 13.09 -28.14 36.32
C MET A 189 14.42 -27.73 35.68
N ARG A 190 14.38 -27.15 34.49
CA ARG A 190 15.59 -26.62 33.83
C ARG A 190 15.64 -25.11 34.00
N GLN A 191 16.79 -24.58 34.44
CA GLN A 191 17.03 -23.14 34.40
C GLN A 191 17.09 -22.66 32.94
N HIS A 192 16.46 -21.54 32.65
CA HIS A 192 16.42 -20.98 31.31
C HIS A 192 17.83 -20.54 30.86
N PRO A 193 18.28 -20.92 29.65
CA PRO A 193 19.69 -20.78 29.25
C PRO A 193 20.10 -19.32 29.00
N ASP A 194 19.22 -18.51 28.40
CA ASP A 194 19.61 -17.15 27.95
C ASP A 194 19.12 -16.01 28.86
N ARG A 195 18.24 -16.31 29.80
CA ARG A 195 17.50 -15.31 30.58
C ARG A 195 17.34 -15.83 31.99
N ASN A 196 17.56 -14.95 32.96
CA ASN A 196 17.50 -15.27 34.38
C ASN A 196 16.46 -14.40 35.13
N CYS A 197 15.58 -13.74 34.39
CA CYS A 197 14.71 -12.71 34.95
C CYS A 197 13.35 -12.68 34.24
N THR A 198 12.26 -12.70 35.01
CA THR A 198 10.89 -12.55 34.50
C THR A 198 10.68 -11.22 33.76
N TYR A 199 11.38 -10.17 34.18
CA TYR A 199 11.33 -8.84 33.55
C TYR A 199 12.00 -8.78 32.18
N ASP A 200 12.88 -9.73 31.87
CA ASP A 200 13.48 -9.85 30.53
C ASP A 200 12.60 -10.75 29.63
N GLU A 201 11.94 -11.75 30.23
CA GLU A 201 11.00 -12.62 29.53
C GLU A 201 9.78 -11.85 28.99
N ILE A 202 9.27 -10.84 29.70
CA ILE A 202 8.17 -10.01 29.18
C ILE A 202 8.59 -9.20 27.95
N MET A 203 9.83 -8.69 27.92
CA MET A 203 10.34 -7.93 26.77
C MET A 203 10.44 -8.85 25.56
N LYS A 204 10.91 -10.09 25.77
CA LYS A 204 10.88 -11.10 24.71
C LYS A 204 9.46 -11.50 24.30
N CYS A 205 8.52 -11.61 25.24
CA CYS A 205 7.12 -11.89 24.92
C CYS A 205 6.46 -10.76 24.13
N ARG A 206 6.84 -9.50 24.37
CA ARG A 206 6.41 -8.33 23.59
C ARG A 206 6.93 -8.38 22.16
N GLU A 207 8.23 -8.62 21.99
CA GLU A 207 8.84 -8.78 20.66
C GLU A 207 8.17 -9.89 19.84
N LEU A 208 7.80 -10.99 20.50
CA LEU A 208 7.19 -12.16 19.89
C LEU A 208 5.66 -12.14 19.92
N LEU A 209 5.04 -11.03 20.35
CA LEU A 209 3.58 -10.83 20.46
C LEU A 209 2.84 -12.01 21.12
N LYS A 210 3.41 -12.60 22.16
CA LYS A 210 2.90 -13.83 22.77
C LYS A 210 1.62 -13.65 23.60
N ASP A 211 1.35 -12.44 24.10
CA ASP A 211 0.16 -12.08 24.87
C ASP A 211 -0.03 -10.55 24.94
N ASP A 212 -1.13 -10.08 25.57
CA ASP A 212 -1.41 -8.65 25.77
C ASP A 212 -0.36 -7.96 26.66
N PHE A 213 0.36 -7.00 26.08
CA PHE A 213 1.46 -6.32 26.77
C PHE A 213 0.98 -5.45 27.94
N GLY A 214 -0.21 -4.85 27.84
CA GLY A 214 -0.79 -4.05 28.92
C GLY A 214 -1.09 -4.90 30.17
N LEU A 215 -1.64 -6.09 29.96
CA LEU A 215 -1.94 -7.07 31.01
C LEU A 215 -0.66 -7.62 31.64
N MET A 216 0.33 -8.01 30.83
CA MET A 216 1.63 -8.47 31.33
C MET A 216 2.35 -7.39 32.15
N SER A 217 2.28 -6.13 31.71
CA SER A 217 2.91 -5.00 32.42
C SER A 217 2.26 -4.75 33.80
N ARG A 218 0.92 -4.82 33.88
CA ARG A 218 0.20 -4.73 35.18
C ARG A 218 0.52 -5.89 36.11
N GLN A 219 0.67 -7.10 35.58
CA GLN A 219 1.07 -8.28 36.36
C GLN A 219 2.46 -8.09 37.00
N LEU A 220 3.43 -7.56 36.24
CA LEU A 220 4.76 -7.28 36.79
C LEU A 220 4.77 -6.13 37.78
N ALA A 221 4.01 -5.07 37.55
CA ALA A 221 3.89 -3.98 38.51
C ALA A 221 3.37 -4.48 39.88
N LYS A 222 2.43 -5.44 39.88
CA LYS A 222 2.02 -6.15 41.10
C LYS A 222 3.21 -6.87 41.75
N TYR A 223 3.99 -7.64 41.00
CA TYR A 223 5.14 -8.37 41.53
C TYR A 223 6.19 -7.43 42.12
N GLU A 224 6.50 -6.30 41.46
CA GLU A 224 7.39 -5.27 41.99
C GLU A 224 6.86 -4.69 43.31
N SER A 225 5.55 -4.39 43.39
CA SER A 225 4.93 -3.85 44.61
C SER A 225 4.97 -4.83 45.80
N GLU A 226 5.02 -6.13 45.53
CA GLU A 226 5.16 -7.18 46.56
C GLU A 226 6.63 -7.52 46.88
N GLY A 227 7.59 -6.73 46.38
CA GLY A 227 9.01 -6.90 46.65
C GLY A 227 9.68 -8.02 45.82
N PHE A 228 9.10 -8.42 44.69
CA PHE A 228 9.70 -9.41 43.80
C PHE A 228 10.84 -8.78 42.97
N ALA A 229 12.06 -8.83 43.50
CA ALA A 229 13.25 -8.23 42.91
C ALA A 229 13.57 -8.72 41.48
N ARG A 230 14.34 -7.94 40.71
CA ARG A 230 14.92 -8.40 39.44
C ARG A 230 15.98 -9.48 39.68
N ASN A 231 16.27 -10.30 38.67
CA ASN A 231 17.29 -11.38 38.69
C ASN A 231 17.00 -12.55 39.65
N ASN A 232 15.73 -12.95 39.76
CA ASN A 232 15.30 -14.07 40.64
C ASN A 232 15.44 -15.48 40.01
N GLY A 233 16.16 -15.60 38.90
CA GLY A 233 16.16 -16.80 38.07
C GLY A 233 14.96 -16.83 37.12
N LEU A 234 15.04 -17.74 36.15
CA LEU A 234 13.95 -18.07 35.24
C LEU A 234 14.09 -19.55 34.91
N TYR A 235 12.98 -20.25 34.85
CA TYR A 235 12.95 -21.68 34.53
C TYR A 235 12.16 -21.90 33.26
N GLU A 236 12.60 -22.88 32.50
CA GLU A 236 11.83 -23.45 31.41
C GLU A 236 10.71 -24.30 31.98
N THR A 237 9.55 -24.26 31.33
CA THR A 237 8.35 -24.96 31.83
C THR A 237 7.97 -26.14 30.95
N ASN A 238 8.80 -26.50 29.96
CA ASN A 238 8.42 -27.41 28.88
C ASN A 238 8.53 -28.90 29.32
N VAL A 239 9.40 -29.20 30.29
CA VAL A 239 9.51 -30.52 30.96
C VAL A 239 9.61 -30.31 32.46
N ILE A 240 8.74 -30.96 33.25
CA ILE A 240 8.69 -30.78 34.72
C ILE A 240 8.42 -32.13 35.39
N PHE A 241 9.32 -32.59 36.26
CA PHE A 241 9.06 -33.73 37.16
C PHE A 241 8.63 -33.25 38.54
N ARG A 242 7.62 -33.91 39.13
CA ARG A 242 7.01 -33.55 40.41
C ARG A 242 6.73 -34.77 41.27
N ASP A 243 7.01 -34.68 42.57
CA ASP A 243 6.28 -35.43 43.58
C ASP A 243 4.88 -34.80 43.72
N ASN A 244 3.89 -35.49 43.15
CA ASN A 244 2.52 -35.00 43.07
C ASN A 244 1.79 -35.06 44.41
N GLN A 245 2.38 -35.71 45.43
CA GLN A 245 1.80 -35.86 46.76
C GLN A 245 2.37 -34.90 47.80
N ASP A 246 3.54 -34.28 47.53
CA ASP A 246 4.16 -33.31 48.43
C ASP A 246 3.30 -32.03 48.59
N ASN A 247 3.11 -31.60 49.85
CA ASN A 247 2.25 -30.48 50.18
C ASN A 247 2.80 -29.12 49.69
N GLN A 248 4.12 -28.94 49.62
CA GLN A 248 4.70 -27.71 49.10
C GLN A 248 4.54 -27.64 47.58
N VAL A 249 4.69 -28.78 46.88
CA VAL A 249 4.48 -28.87 45.42
C VAL A 249 3.01 -28.63 45.06
N LYS A 250 2.07 -29.13 45.86
CA LYS A 250 0.63 -28.81 45.73
C LYS A 250 0.38 -27.31 45.88
N TYR A 251 0.91 -26.69 46.92
CA TYR A 251 0.76 -25.25 47.15
C TYR A 251 1.38 -24.40 46.03
N PHE A 252 2.57 -24.77 45.54
CA PHE A 252 3.20 -24.13 44.36
C PHE A 252 2.29 -24.14 43.14
N ASN A 253 1.74 -25.32 42.80
CA ASN A 253 0.83 -25.49 41.68
C ASN A 253 -0.42 -24.60 41.77
N GLU A 254 -1.00 -24.47 42.97
CA GLU A 254 -2.18 -23.62 43.19
C GLU A 254 -1.88 -22.13 43.04
N VAL A 255 -0.77 -21.66 43.61
CA VAL A 255 -0.33 -20.26 43.46
C VAL A 255 -0.07 -19.96 41.98
N TRP A 256 0.61 -20.88 41.28
CA TRP A 256 0.95 -20.70 39.88
C TRP A 256 -0.30 -20.58 38.99
N TRP A 257 -1.30 -21.44 39.21
CA TRP A 257 -2.57 -21.36 38.47
C TRP A 257 -3.36 -20.09 38.80
N ASN A 258 -3.42 -19.68 40.06
CA ASN A 258 -4.14 -18.47 40.47
C ASN A 258 -3.55 -17.20 39.85
N GLU A 259 -2.23 -17.14 39.66
CA GLU A 259 -1.61 -16.02 38.95
C GLU A 259 -1.88 -16.07 37.46
N LEU A 260 -1.75 -17.25 36.83
CA LEU A 260 -2.01 -17.41 35.41
C LEU A 260 -3.47 -17.07 35.08
N SER A 261 -4.44 -17.56 35.85
CA SER A 261 -5.88 -17.37 35.59
C SER A 261 -6.34 -15.91 35.66
N LYS A 262 -5.64 -15.06 36.43
CA LYS A 262 -5.95 -13.63 36.59
C LYS A 262 -5.21 -12.72 35.61
N TRP A 263 -4.03 -13.11 35.17
CA TRP A 263 -3.12 -12.26 34.41
C TRP A 263 -2.73 -12.87 33.07
N SER A 264 -1.48 -12.76 32.62
CA SER A 264 -1.03 -13.31 31.34
C SER A 264 -1.17 -14.83 31.28
N ARG A 265 -1.52 -15.35 30.10
CA ARG A 265 -1.55 -16.80 29.82
C ARG A 265 -0.16 -17.42 29.65
N ARG A 266 0.91 -16.61 29.72
CA ARG A 266 2.31 -17.10 29.72
C ARG A 266 2.71 -17.61 31.11
N ASP A 267 2.67 -18.93 31.26
CA ASP A 267 3.00 -19.65 32.50
C ASP A 267 4.40 -19.35 33.03
N GLN A 268 5.36 -19.10 32.15
CA GLN A 268 6.73 -18.77 32.52
C GLN A 268 6.84 -17.45 33.31
N LEU A 269 5.92 -16.50 33.13
CA LEU A 269 5.94 -15.21 33.81
C LEU A 269 5.63 -15.33 35.31
N SER A 270 4.73 -16.24 35.69
CA SER A 270 4.31 -16.43 37.09
C SER A 270 5.01 -17.59 37.80
N CYS A 271 5.80 -18.40 37.09
CA CYS A 271 6.45 -19.60 37.63
C CYS A 271 7.39 -19.29 38.81
N VAL A 272 8.35 -18.36 38.61
CA VAL A 272 9.35 -18.03 39.63
C VAL A 272 8.71 -17.36 40.84
N TYR A 273 7.69 -16.53 40.61
CA TYR A 273 6.90 -15.93 41.67
C TYR A 273 6.18 -16.99 42.52
N ALA A 274 5.57 -18.00 41.88
CA ALA A 274 4.94 -19.11 42.59
C ALA A 274 5.94 -19.98 43.37
N LEU A 275 7.13 -20.25 42.81
CA LEU A 275 8.21 -20.97 43.50
C LEU A 275 8.63 -20.26 44.79
N LYS A 276 8.79 -18.93 44.73
CA LYS A 276 9.14 -18.13 45.92
C LYS A 276 8.05 -18.16 46.99
N LYS A 277 6.77 -18.03 46.61
CA LYS A 277 5.66 -18.10 47.57
C LYS A 277 5.58 -19.47 48.23
N ALA A 278 5.88 -20.55 47.49
CA ALA A 278 5.88 -21.91 48.02
C ALA A 278 7.17 -22.32 48.75
N ASN A 279 8.19 -21.46 48.75
CA ASN A 279 9.51 -21.72 49.32
C ASN A 279 10.14 -23.02 48.76
N ILE A 280 10.10 -23.19 47.44
CA ILE A 280 10.72 -24.32 46.73
C ILE A 280 11.87 -23.81 45.87
N ASN A 281 13.04 -24.40 46.06
CA ASN A 281 14.14 -24.33 45.10
C ASN A 281 14.14 -25.64 44.31
N PRO A 282 13.79 -25.64 43.01
CA PRO A 282 13.74 -26.86 42.22
C PRO A 282 15.14 -27.46 42.04
N ALA A 283 15.24 -28.78 42.05
CA ALA A 283 16.41 -29.47 41.53
C ALA A 283 16.55 -29.16 40.03
N LEU A 284 17.78 -29.19 39.53
CA LEU A 284 18.07 -28.91 38.13
C LEU A 284 18.33 -30.20 37.35
N PHE A 285 17.79 -30.27 36.14
CA PHE A 285 18.25 -31.28 35.17
C PHE A 285 19.78 -31.15 34.97
N PRO A 286 20.50 -32.27 34.71
CA PRO A 286 21.93 -32.24 34.40
C PRO A 286 22.29 -31.23 33.30
N GLU A 287 23.49 -30.66 33.34
CA GLU A 287 23.89 -29.58 32.42
C GLU A 287 23.88 -29.99 30.94
N ASP A 288 24.07 -31.29 30.64
CA ASP A 288 24.01 -31.87 29.30
C ASP A 288 22.57 -32.04 28.77
N VAL A 289 21.57 -31.66 29.58
CA VAL A 289 20.16 -31.59 29.20
C VAL A 289 19.84 -30.18 28.68
N ASP A 290 20.16 -29.94 27.40
CA ASP A 290 19.63 -28.78 26.68
C ASP A 290 18.22 -29.08 26.16
N ILE A 291 17.20 -28.41 26.70
CA ILE A 291 15.79 -28.59 26.31
C ILE A 291 15.40 -27.86 25.02
N ARG A 292 16.36 -27.17 24.39
CA ARG A 292 16.22 -26.49 23.11
C ARG A 292 17.00 -27.18 22.00
N ASP A 293 17.81 -28.18 22.33
CA ASP A 293 18.51 -29.00 21.35
C ASP A 293 17.61 -30.13 20.82
N SER A 294 17.28 -30.06 19.53
CA SER A 294 16.52 -31.09 18.80
C SER A 294 17.22 -32.47 18.76
N ASN A 295 18.53 -32.55 19.03
CA ASN A 295 19.34 -33.76 19.00
C ASN A 295 19.72 -34.31 20.39
N ASN A 296 19.07 -33.83 21.46
CA ASN A 296 19.36 -34.30 22.82
C ASN A 296 19.16 -35.82 22.98
N LYS A 297 19.97 -36.47 23.85
CA LYS A 297 19.88 -37.92 24.16
C LYS A 297 18.65 -38.31 24.99
N TYR A 298 18.02 -37.36 25.69
CA TYR A 298 16.89 -37.59 26.60
C TYR A 298 15.50 -37.35 25.97
N TYR A 299 15.40 -36.41 25.03
CA TYR A 299 14.17 -36.10 24.28
C TYR A 299 14.51 -35.44 22.94
N ALA A 300 13.55 -35.34 22.04
CA ALA A 300 13.64 -34.53 20.83
C ALA A 300 12.60 -33.41 20.90
N LEU A 301 13.04 -32.17 20.67
CA LEU A 301 12.18 -31.02 20.52
C LEU A 301 11.73 -30.94 19.06
N PHE A 302 10.43 -30.98 18.86
CA PHE A 302 9.82 -30.68 17.58
C PHE A 302 9.33 -29.22 17.62
N PRO A 303 9.30 -28.52 16.49
CA PRO A 303 8.51 -27.30 16.38
C PRO A 303 7.09 -27.61 16.89
N HIS A 304 6.50 -26.70 17.67
CA HIS A 304 5.07 -26.79 17.97
C HIS A 304 4.35 -27.09 16.68
N SER A 305 3.37 -27.98 16.75
CA SER A 305 2.59 -28.26 15.58
C SER A 305 1.54 -27.14 15.42
N GLN A 306 2.08 -25.97 15.09
CA GLN A 306 1.62 -25.32 13.91
C GLN A 306 2.34 -25.98 12.70
N ASN A 307 2.19 -27.30 12.58
CA ASN A 307 1.97 -28.06 11.35
C ASN A 307 2.09 -29.57 11.55
N LEU A 308 1.04 -30.42 11.41
CA LEU A 308 1.05 -31.86 10.99
C LEU A 308 -0.17 -32.75 11.39
N SER A 309 -1.32 -32.63 10.72
CA SER A 309 -2.36 -33.70 10.58
C SER A 309 -2.19 -35.04 11.38
N LYS A 310 -3.09 -35.35 12.33
CA LYS A 310 -4.15 -36.39 12.20
C LYS A 310 -4.69 -36.95 13.52
N LYS A 311 -5.97 -37.29 13.40
CA LYS A 311 -6.67 -38.44 14.01
C LYS A 311 -6.96 -38.34 15.49
N LEU A 312 -8.03 -37.60 15.71
CA LEU A 312 -8.78 -37.71 16.91
C LEU A 312 -10.34 -37.58 16.57
N LYS A 313 -11.06 -38.69 16.22
CA LYS A 313 -12.56 -38.78 16.07
C LYS A 313 -13.33 -39.50 17.19
N SER A 314 -14.47 -38.89 17.55
CA SER A 314 -15.90 -39.31 17.56
C SER A 314 -16.69 -38.00 17.83
N TYR A 315 -18.02 -37.86 17.79
CA TYR A 315 -19.14 -38.76 18.06
C TYR A 315 -20.29 -38.45 17.08
N LYS A 316 -21.06 -39.49 16.70
CA LYS A 316 -22.22 -39.38 15.80
C LYS A 316 -23.45 -38.84 16.55
N PRO A 317 -24.34 -38.14 15.83
CA PRO A 317 -25.76 -38.51 15.88
C PRO A 317 -26.22 -39.06 14.53
N GLU A 318 -27.09 -40.05 14.62
CA GLU A 318 -27.77 -40.69 13.51
C GLU A 318 -28.65 -39.71 12.73
N SER A 319 -28.50 -39.67 11.41
CA SER A 319 -29.56 -39.87 10.40
C SER A 319 -29.16 -39.22 9.07
N CYS A 320 -28.69 -40.08 8.18
CA CYS A 320 -28.90 -40.09 6.73
C CYS A 320 -29.42 -38.82 6.03
N TYR A 321 -28.53 -38.12 5.30
CA TYR A 321 -28.91 -37.53 4.01
C TYR A 321 -27.97 -38.07 2.93
N LYS A 322 -28.46 -39.07 2.20
CA LYS A 322 -27.83 -39.59 0.98
C LYS A 322 -28.04 -38.58 -0.14
N PHE A 323 -27.00 -37.91 -0.59
CA PHE A 323 -27.02 -37.21 -1.88
C PHE A 323 -26.63 -38.19 -2.99
N ASN A 324 -27.63 -38.58 -3.77
CA ASN A 324 -27.49 -39.36 -4.99
C ASN A 324 -27.24 -38.37 -6.14
N ILE A 325 -26.00 -38.20 -6.57
CA ILE A 325 -25.69 -37.43 -7.77
C ILE A 325 -25.88 -38.34 -8.98
N LYS A 326 -27.03 -38.23 -9.64
CA LYS A 326 -27.18 -38.68 -11.02
C LYS A 326 -26.55 -37.62 -11.92
N SER A 327 -25.49 -38.01 -12.61
CA SER A 327 -24.99 -37.32 -13.79
C SER A 327 -26.13 -37.17 -14.81
N ASN A 328 -26.42 -35.96 -15.24
CA ASN A 328 -26.87 -35.74 -16.62
C ASN A 328 -26.58 -34.30 -17.08
N SER A 329 -26.05 -34.26 -18.30
CA SER A 329 -25.87 -33.13 -19.18
C SER A 329 -27.14 -32.28 -19.38
N LEU A 330 -26.97 -30.97 -19.59
CA LEU A 330 -27.77 -30.06 -20.46
C LEU A 330 -27.07 -28.66 -20.39
N LYS A 331 -26.35 -28.21 -21.42
CA LYS A 331 -26.80 -27.42 -22.60
C LYS A 331 -27.86 -26.34 -22.31
N ASN A 332 -27.38 -25.10 -22.45
CA ASN A 332 -28.02 -23.83 -22.82
C ASN A 332 -29.10 -23.19 -21.92
N SER A 333 -28.99 -21.84 -21.90
CA SER A 333 -29.90 -20.81 -21.39
C SER A 333 -30.15 -20.76 -19.89
N PHE A 334 -29.47 -19.84 -19.20
CA PHE A 334 -30.08 -18.62 -18.65
C PHE A 334 -28.95 -17.71 -18.16
N GLN A 335 -28.74 -16.59 -18.87
CA GLN A 335 -27.96 -15.45 -18.36
C GLN A 335 -28.67 -14.91 -17.11
N TYR A 336 -28.21 -15.31 -15.93
CA TYR A 336 -28.30 -14.45 -14.76
C TYR A 336 -27.03 -13.58 -14.75
N ASN A 337 -27.14 -12.40 -15.35
CA ASN A 337 -26.17 -11.31 -15.20
C ASN A 337 -26.20 -10.82 -13.75
N ILE A 338 -25.52 -11.53 -12.84
CA ILE A 338 -25.14 -11.05 -11.50
C ILE A 338 -23.83 -10.20 -11.60
N SER A 339 -23.29 -10.02 -12.81
CA SER A 339 -22.09 -9.21 -13.09
C SER A 339 -22.32 -7.70 -13.03
N ASN A 340 -23.55 -7.21 -12.86
CA ASN A 340 -23.80 -5.79 -12.54
C ASN A 340 -23.58 -5.54 -11.03
N LYS A 341 -22.34 -5.70 -10.57
CA LYS A 341 -21.87 -5.27 -9.24
C LYS A 341 -21.90 -3.74 -9.15
N ASP A 342 -23.09 -3.18 -8.99
CA ASP A 342 -23.28 -1.74 -9.15
C ASP A 342 -23.92 -1.12 -7.91
N TYR A 343 -23.25 -1.33 -6.77
CA TYR A 343 -23.31 -0.52 -5.54
C TYR A 343 -22.20 0.54 -5.51
N SER A 344 -21.57 0.73 -6.67
CA SER A 344 -20.48 1.67 -6.82
C SER A 344 -20.96 3.07 -6.42
N LEU A 345 -20.04 3.87 -5.86
CA LEU A 345 -20.26 5.29 -5.58
C LEU A 345 -20.83 6.06 -6.80
N SER A 346 -20.80 5.50 -8.01
CA SER A 346 -21.40 6.08 -9.22
C SER A 346 -22.93 6.28 -9.10
N LYS A 347 -23.65 5.38 -8.42
CA LYS A 347 -25.13 5.46 -8.26
C LYS A 347 -25.59 6.30 -7.08
N ALA A 348 -24.69 6.60 -6.15
CA ALA A 348 -24.98 7.41 -4.98
C ALA A 348 -25.42 8.83 -5.39
N PRO A 349 -26.50 9.38 -4.78
CA PRO A 349 -26.87 10.78 -4.96
C PRO A 349 -25.73 11.71 -4.60
N TYR A 350 -25.78 12.93 -5.14
CA TYR A 350 -24.70 13.89 -5.03
C TYR A 350 -24.28 14.17 -3.57
N LYS A 351 -25.23 14.51 -2.68
CA LYS A 351 -24.89 14.93 -1.31
C LYS A 351 -24.24 13.82 -0.47
N PRO A 352 -24.82 12.60 -0.35
CA PRO A 352 -24.18 11.51 0.39
C PRO A 352 -22.81 11.12 -0.18
N LYS A 353 -22.70 11.07 -1.51
CA LYS A 353 -21.43 10.77 -2.20
C LYS A 353 -20.36 11.81 -1.86
N ARG A 354 -20.71 13.10 -1.93
CA ARG A 354 -19.81 14.21 -1.61
C ARG A 354 -19.31 14.12 -0.17
N ALA A 355 -20.21 13.92 0.79
CA ALA A 355 -19.88 13.80 2.21
C ALA A 355 -18.93 12.61 2.49
N PHE A 356 -19.18 11.46 1.84
CA PHE A 356 -18.32 10.29 1.94
C PHE A 356 -16.92 10.53 1.36
N LEU A 357 -16.82 11.16 0.18
CA LEU A 357 -15.52 11.51 -0.43
C LEU A 357 -14.75 12.55 0.39
N ASN A 358 -15.45 13.52 1.01
CA ASN A 358 -14.84 14.46 1.95
C ASN A 358 -14.17 13.72 3.11
N ALA A 359 -14.87 12.74 3.72
CA ALA A 359 -14.33 11.96 4.82
C ALA A 359 -13.12 11.10 4.42
N ARG A 360 -13.23 10.34 3.31
CA ARG A 360 -12.22 9.35 2.90
C ARG A 360 -11.08 9.89 2.07
N ASN A 361 -11.37 10.66 1.02
CA ASN A 361 -10.36 11.07 0.04
C ASN A 361 -9.65 12.38 0.45
N LEU A 362 -10.33 13.24 1.20
CA LEU A 362 -9.86 14.57 1.56
C LEU A 362 -9.58 14.76 3.04
N GLY A 363 -9.72 13.71 3.86
CA GLY A 363 -9.33 13.74 5.27
C GLY A 363 -10.22 14.57 6.19
N PHE A 364 -11.46 14.89 5.78
CA PHE A 364 -12.48 15.58 6.59
C PHE A 364 -13.37 14.58 7.33
N TYR A 365 -12.74 13.74 8.15
CA TYR A 365 -13.41 12.57 8.71
C TYR A 365 -14.63 12.94 9.59
N GLN A 366 -14.46 13.93 10.48
CA GLN A 366 -15.52 14.35 11.41
C GLN A 366 -16.66 15.08 10.70
N GLU A 367 -16.33 15.97 9.77
CA GLU A 367 -17.29 16.78 9.01
C GLU A 367 -18.11 15.91 8.07
N GLY A 368 -17.45 14.98 7.36
CA GLY A 368 -18.13 14.04 6.48
C GLY A 368 -19.07 13.11 7.24
N ILE A 369 -18.67 12.62 8.42
CA ILE A 369 -19.57 11.85 9.31
C ILE A 369 -20.75 12.71 9.75
N LYS A 370 -20.52 13.96 10.16
CA LYS A 370 -21.57 14.88 10.60
C LYS A 370 -22.57 15.16 9.48
N GLU A 371 -22.10 15.43 8.27
CA GLU A 371 -22.93 15.66 7.09
C GLU A 371 -23.74 14.41 6.71
N LEU A 372 -23.11 13.23 6.70
CA LEU A 372 -23.83 11.98 6.46
C LEU A 372 -24.89 11.74 7.53
N LYS A 373 -24.60 11.97 8.82
CA LYS A 373 -25.57 11.88 9.92
C LYS A 373 -26.75 12.84 9.74
N ASP A 374 -26.51 14.07 9.29
CA ASP A 374 -27.58 15.02 9.00
C ASP A 374 -28.45 14.55 7.82
N LEU A 375 -27.80 14.09 6.74
CA LEU A 375 -28.49 13.55 5.57
C LEU A 375 -29.36 12.34 5.91
N THR A 376 -29.00 11.49 6.88
CA THR A 376 -29.88 10.38 7.32
C THR A 376 -31.21 10.85 7.91
N LYS A 377 -31.28 12.09 8.41
CA LYS A 377 -32.47 12.67 9.07
C LYS A 377 -33.24 13.61 8.15
N ASN A 378 -32.52 14.53 7.49
CA ASN A 378 -33.07 15.74 6.89
C ASN A 378 -33.03 15.75 5.34
N SER A 379 -33.08 14.59 4.70
CA SER A 379 -33.05 14.48 3.24
C SER A 379 -34.19 13.60 2.66
N ASN A 380 -34.30 13.56 1.33
CA ASN A 380 -35.28 12.70 0.66
C ASN A 380 -34.95 11.21 0.88
N LYS A 381 -35.93 10.32 0.65
CA LYS A 381 -35.78 8.87 0.94
C LYS A 381 -34.52 8.26 0.31
N LYS A 382 -34.21 8.60 -0.94
CA LYS A 382 -33.05 8.09 -1.66
C LYS A 382 -31.73 8.58 -1.04
N GLU A 383 -31.62 9.88 -0.78
CA GLU A 383 -30.45 10.47 -0.11
C GLU A 383 -30.24 9.89 1.29
N ARG A 384 -31.31 9.68 2.07
CA ARG A 384 -31.25 9.05 3.40
C ARG A 384 -30.68 7.64 3.33
N ASN A 385 -31.20 6.81 2.42
CA ASN A 385 -30.78 5.41 2.32
C ASN A 385 -29.31 5.28 1.93
N TRP A 386 -28.83 6.12 0.99
CA TRP A 386 -27.42 6.17 0.63
C TRP A 386 -26.54 6.74 1.74
N ALA A 387 -27.00 7.79 2.44
CA ALA A 387 -26.26 8.35 3.57
C ALA A 387 -26.09 7.31 4.69
N SER A 388 -27.14 6.57 5.03
CA SER A 388 -27.07 5.48 6.02
C SER A 388 -26.11 4.37 5.60
N TRP A 389 -26.15 3.95 4.32
CA TRP A 389 -25.22 2.94 3.79
C TRP A 389 -23.76 3.40 3.87
N LEU A 390 -23.46 4.58 3.33
CA LEU A 390 -22.09 5.13 3.28
C LEU A 390 -21.54 5.43 4.67
N LEU A 391 -22.38 5.93 5.58
CA LEU A 391 -22.01 6.16 6.98
C LEU A 391 -21.75 4.85 7.72
N GLY A 392 -22.61 3.85 7.51
CA GLY A 392 -22.44 2.51 8.07
C GLY A 392 -21.11 1.88 7.64
N MET A 393 -20.76 1.98 6.35
CA MET A 393 -19.46 1.54 5.84
C MET A 393 -18.29 2.28 6.47
N LEU A 394 -18.38 3.62 6.56
CA LEU A 394 -17.29 4.46 7.10
C LEU A 394 -16.98 4.15 8.57
N LEU A 395 -18.02 3.88 9.36
CA LEU A 395 -17.91 3.56 10.78
C LEU A 395 -17.53 2.10 11.04
N ALA A 396 -17.91 1.17 10.16
CA ALA A 396 -17.57 -0.25 10.29
C ALA A 396 -16.05 -0.49 10.20
N ASP A 397 -15.32 0.40 9.52
CA ASP A 397 -13.87 0.35 9.40
C ASP A 397 -13.12 0.97 10.61
N LEU A 398 -13.83 1.49 11.62
CA LEU A 398 -13.23 2.02 12.85
C LEU A 398 -13.09 0.96 13.96
N GLU A 399 -12.03 1.06 14.75
CA GLU A 399 -11.70 0.10 15.82
C GLU A 399 -12.44 0.36 17.15
N GLY A 400 -13.33 1.37 17.22
CA GLY A 400 -14.05 1.76 18.45
C GLY A 400 -15.37 0.99 18.71
N THR A 401 -15.64 0.64 19.97
CA THR A 401 -16.89 -0.07 20.38
C THR A 401 -18.16 0.73 20.12
N LYS A 402 -18.10 2.07 20.31
CA LYS A 402 -19.20 2.98 20.00
C LYS A 402 -19.43 3.11 18.50
N ASP A 403 -18.36 3.14 17.72
CA ASP A 403 -18.41 3.28 16.26
C ASP A 403 -19.01 2.02 15.60
N ARG A 404 -18.71 0.83 16.13
CA ARG A 404 -19.36 -0.42 15.71
C ARG A 404 -20.87 -0.44 15.95
N ALA A 405 -21.34 0.09 17.09
CA ALA A 405 -22.78 0.16 17.39
C ALA A 405 -23.50 1.17 16.48
N ASP A 406 -22.88 2.34 16.22
CA ASP A 406 -23.41 3.30 15.25
C ASP A 406 -23.41 2.68 13.83
N ALA A 407 -22.33 1.99 13.43
CA ALA A 407 -22.24 1.30 12.14
C ALA A 407 -23.38 0.28 11.96
N GLU A 408 -23.63 -0.55 12.99
CA GLU A 408 -24.73 -1.51 13.01
C GLU A 408 -26.08 -0.83 12.77
N PHE A 409 -26.35 0.28 13.46
CA PHE A 409 -27.58 1.03 13.34
C PHE A 409 -27.79 1.58 11.91
N TYR A 410 -26.79 2.25 11.35
CA TYR A 410 -26.92 2.87 10.01
C TYR A 410 -26.98 1.82 8.89
N LEU A 411 -26.20 0.74 8.99
CA LEU A 411 -26.31 -0.38 8.06
C LEU A 411 -27.71 -1.02 8.13
N SER A 412 -28.24 -1.25 9.33
CA SER A 412 -29.57 -1.86 9.54
C SER A 412 -30.72 -1.02 9.00
N THR A 413 -30.57 0.31 8.99
CA THR A 413 -31.61 1.25 8.52
C THR A 413 -31.48 1.61 7.04
N SER A 414 -30.37 1.26 6.39
CA SER A 414 -30.18 1.48 4.95
C SER A 414 -31.05 0.56 4.08
N ASP A 415 -31.57 1.06 2.96
CA ASP A 415 -32.38 0.29 2.00
C ASP A 415 -32.11 0.77 0.57
N LEU A 416 -31.22 0.07 -0.14
CA LEU A 416 -30.87 0.36 -1.54
C LEU A 416 -31.40 -0.72 -2.49
N HIS A 417 -32.35 -1.57 -2.06
CA HIS A 417 -32.81 -2.71 -2.86
C HIS A 417 -33.39 -2.29 -4.22
N ALA A 418 -34.14 -1.17 -4.26
CA ALA A 418 -34.73 -0.64 -5.49
C ALA A 418 -33.69 -0.11 -6.50
N GLU A 419 -32.50 0.25 -6.04
CA GLU A 419 -31.48 0.96 -6.83
C GLU A 419 -30.30 0.05 -7.20
N CYS A 420 -30.04 -0.93 -6.33
CA CYS A 420 -28.94 -1.87 -6.43
C CYS A 420 -29.46 -3.29 -6.14
N PRO A 421 -29.92 -4.02 -7.18
CA PRO A 421 -30.42 -5.39 -7.03
C PRO A 421 -29.40 -6.29 -6.33
N GLY A 422 -29.80 -6.95 -5.23
CA GLY A 422 -28.93 -7.79 -4.39
C GLY A 422 -28.41 -7.10 -3.11
N PHE A 423 -28.80 -5.84 -2.85
CA PHE A 423 -28.32 -5.04 -1.70
C PHE A 423 -28.46 -5.75 -0.36
N ASP A 424 -29.55 -6.50 -0.17
CA ASP A 424 -29.83 -7.17 1.10
C ASP A 424 -28.78 -8.22 1.47
N ILE A 425 -28.17 -8.85 0.47
CA ILE A 425 -27.06 -9.80 0.69
C ILE A 425 -25.85 -9.03 1.25
N TYR A 426 -25.49 -7.92 0.61
CA TYR A 426 -24.37 -7.07 1.04
C TYR A 426 -24.57 -6.41 2.39
N LYS A 427 -25.79 -5.94 2.67
CA LYS A 427 -26.15 -5.38 3.98
C LYS A 427 -26.04 -6.43 5.09
N LYS A 428 -26.55 -7.65 4.86
CA LYS A 428 -26.43 -8.76 5.83
C LYS A 428 -24.97 -9.08 6.14
N PHE A 429 -24.09 -9.04 5.13
CA PHE A 429 -22.65 -9.24 5.33
C PHE A 429 -22.01 -8.23 6.26
N MET A 430 -22.21 -6.95 5.99
CA MET A 430 -21.61 -5.87 6.78
C MET A 430 -22.10 -5.94 8.24
N LEU A 431 -23.37 -6.28 8.45
CA LEU A 431 -23.93 -6.48 9.79
C LEU A 431 -23.36 -7.70 10.51
N ASN A 432 -23.04 -8.78 9.78
CA ASN A 432 -22.44 -9.98 10.36
C ASN A 432 -21.00 -9.71 10.88
N GLU A 433 -20.20 -8.94 10.13
CA GLU A 433 -18.84 -8.51 10.56
C GLU A 433 -18.82 -7.69 11.85
N LEU A 434 -19.91 -7.03 12.19
CA LEU A 434 -20.03 -6.26 13.43
C LEU A 434 -20.45 -7.11 14.66
N GLY A 435 -20.61 -8.43 14.50
CA GLY A 435 -20.81 -9.36 15.64
C GLY A 435 -22.25 -9.53 16.12
N LYS A 436 -23.27 -9.10 15.34
CA LYS A 436 -24.70 -9.32 15.64
C LYS A 436 -25.49 -10.05 14.56
N GLY A 437 -24.86 -10.47 13.47
CA GLY A 437 -25.48 -11.45 12.59
C GLY A 437 -25.56 -12.80 13.31
N GLN A 438 -26.76 -13.36 13.48
CA GLN A 438 -26.83 -14.82 13.31
C GLN A 438 -26.19 -15.10 11.95
N ILE A 439 -25.30 -16.11 11.83
CA ILE A 439 -24.89 -16.63 10.51
C ILE A 439 -26.20 -16.74 9.74
N PRO A 440 -26.43 -15.93 8.68
CA PRO A 440 -27.68 -16.03 7.97
C PRO A 440 -27.79 -17.49 7.57
N ILE A 441 -28.97 -18.09 7.70
CA ILE A 441 -29.24 -19.35 7.03
C ILE A 441 -29.21 -19.01 5.53
N VAL A 442 -28.00 -18.93 4.98
CA VAL A 442 -27.75 -18.89 3.56
C VAL A 442 -28.00 -20.32 3.12
N HIS A 443 -29.03 -20.52 2.33
CA HIS A 443 -29.26 -21.83 1.73
C HIS A 443 -28.00 -22.21 0.94
N ASP A 444 -27.58 -23.48 1.03
CA ASP A 444 -26.36 -23.97 0.37
C ASP A 444 -26.28 -23.53 -1.12
N ASP A 445 -27.43 -23.50 -1.80
CA ASP A 445 -27.60 -23.09 -3.20
C ASP A 445 -27.26 -21.60 -3.50
N GLU A 446 -27.30 -20.71 -2.51
CA GLU A 446 -26.91 -19.30 -2.65
C GLU A 446 -25.42 -19.09 -2.34
N LEU A 447 -24.90 -19.83 -1.35
CA LEU A 447 -23.48 -19.78 -0.97
C LEU A 447 -22.57 -20.21 -2.13
N GLU A 448 -22.95 -21.25 -2.87
CA GLU A 448 -22.18 -21.75 -4.02
C GLU A 448 -22.10 -20.75 -5.19
N LYS A 449 -22.99 -19.74 -5.22
CA LYS A 449 -23.12 -18.82 -6.36
C LYS A 449 -22.35 -17.51 -6.21
N ASP A 450 -21.82 -17.14 -5.04
CA ASP A 450 -21.11 -15.87 -4.83
C ASP A 450 -19.78 -16.04 -4.09
N VAL A 451 -18.70 -15.51 -4.70
CA VAL A 451 -17.35 -15.58 -4.14
C VAL A 451 -17.20 -14.69 -2.89
N ASP A 452 -17.92 -13.58 -2.83
CA ASP A 452 -17.89 -12.68 -1.69
C ASP A 452 -18.66 -13.30 -0.49
N LEU A 453 -19.76 -14.04 -0.73
CA LEU A 453 -20.44 -14.89 0.28
C LEU A 453 -19.49 -15.94 0.85
N LEU A 454 -18.82 -16.69 -0.04
CA LEU A 454 -17.89 -17.73 0.36
C LEU A 454 -16.71 -17.19 1.14
N SER A 455 -16.12 -16.08 0.68
CA SER A 455 -14.98 -15.42 1.35
C SER A 455 -15.34 -14.99 2.77
N GLN A 456 -16.55 -14.46 2.97
CA GLN A 456 -17.01 -14.11 4.31
C GLN A 456 -17.25 -15.36 5.18
N ALA A 457 -17.92 -16.38 4.64
CA ALA A 457 -18.16 -17.62 5.36
C ALA A 457 -16.84 -18.27 5.82
N ILE A 458 -15.80 -18.20 4.99
CA ILE A 458 -14.45 -18.65 5.32
C ILE A 458 -13.86 -17.85 6.49
N SER A 459 -14.06 -16.53 6.55
CA SER A 459 -13.58 -15.70 7.66
C SER A 459 -14.25 -16.01 9.01
N PHE A 460 -15.52 -16.42 9.01
CA PHE A 460 -16.27 -16.77 10.23
C PHE A 460 -16.16 -18.24 10.63
N GLU A 461 -15.74 -19.10 9.71
CA GLU A 461 -15.57 -20.51 9.99
C GLU A 461 -14.40 -20.73 10.95
N LEU A 462 -14.68 -21.42 12.06
CA LEU A 462 -13.75 -21.59 13.17
C LEU A 462 -12.70 -22.67 12.90
N THR A 463 -12.96 -23.58 11.96
CA THR A 463 -12.11 -24.73 11.71
C THR A 463 -11.45 -24.68 10.33
N LEU A 464 -10.13 -24.88 10.27
CA LEU A 464 -9.38 -24.90 9.00
C LEU A 464 -9.95 -25.91 7.97
N PRO A 465 -10.33 -27.15 8.31
CA PRO A 465 -10.90 -28.07 7.34
C PRO A 465 -12.16 -27.54 6.65
N ASN A 466 -13.04 -26.86 7.39
CA ASN A 466 -14.22 -26.25 6.82
C ASN A 466 -13.86 -24.98 6.03
N LYS A 467 -12.91 -24.16 6.50
CA LYS A 467 -12.37 -23.03 5.72
C LYS A 467 -11.89 -23.49 4.35
N ILE A 468 -11.09 -24.56 4.30
CA ILE A 468 -10.57 -25.12 3.04
C ILE A 468 -11.66 -25.76 2.19
N LYS A 469 -12.64 -26.43 2.81
CA LYS A 469 -13.81 -26.96 2.09
C LYS A 469 -14.58 -25.83 1.39
N LEU A 470 -14.92 -24.77 2.11
CA LEU A 470 -15.60 -23.59 1.56
C LEU A 470 -14.74 -22.88 0.51
N PHE A 471 -13.43 -22.80 0.74
CA PHE A 471 -12.50 -22.20 -0.21
C PHE A 471 -12.43 -22.98 -1.53
N ASN A 472 -12.43 -24.30 -1.48
CA ASN A 472 -12.44 -25.13 -2.68
C ASN A 472 -13.69 -24.94 -3.55
N VAL A 473 -14.83 -24.55 -2.96
CA VAL A 473 -16.03 -24.18 -3.74
C VAL A 473 -15.72 -23.01 -4.69
N ILE A 474 -14.88 -22.06 -4.27
CA ILE A 474 -14.46 -20.94 -5.13
C ILE A 474 -13.71 -21.46 -6.35
N PHE A 475 -12.78 -22.40 -6.19
CA PHE A 475 -12.02 -22.96 -7.31
C PHE A 475 -12.87 -23.86 -8.22
N GLU A 476 -13.70 -24.72 -7.64
CA GLU A 476 -14.60 -25.62 -8.38
C GLU A 476 -15.55 -24.85 -9.30
N LYS A 477 -16.05 -23.70 -8.85
CA LYS A 477 -16.89 -22.79 -9.64
C LYS A 477 -16.23 -22.37 -10.97
N TYR A 478 -14.91 -22.23 -10.98
CA TYR A 478 -14.14 -21.85 -12.16
C TYR A 478 -13.49 -23.06 -12.87
N GLY A 479 -13.86 -24.28 -12.46
CA GLY A 479 -13.30 -25.52 -13.01
C GLY A 479 -11.83 -25.74 -12.65
N LEU A 480 -11.37 -25.12 -11.55
CA LEU A 480 -10.00 -25.23 -11.05
C LEU A 480 -9.91 -26.37 -10.03
N GLN A 481 -8.73 -26.98 -9.95
CA GLN A 481 -8.43 -28.08 -9.06
C GLN A 481 -8.57 -27.66 -7.59
N ARG A 482 -9.09 -28.58 -6.76
CA ARG A 482 -9.10 -28.41 -5.32
C ARG A 482 -7.69 -28.30 -4.74
N VAL A 483 -7.57 -27.55 -3.66
CA VAL A 483 -6.38 -27.42 -2.84
C VAL A 483 -6.60 -28.00 -1.44
N ARG A 484 -5.51 -28.20 -0.73
CA ARG A 484 -5.45 -28.64 0.66
C ARG A 484 -4.32 -27.90 1.35
N VAL A 485 -4.43 -27.74 2.66
CA VAL A 485 -3.30 -27.29 3.48
C VAL A 485 -2.55 -28.52 3.98
N LEU A 486 -1.24 -28.57 3.75
CA LEU A 486 -0.38 -29.66 4.21
C LEU A 486 0.33 -29.28 5.51
N GLY A 487 0.02 -30.02 6.57
CA GLY A 487 0.34 -29.59 7.92
C GLY A 487 -0.63 -28.49 8.40
N GLU A 488 -0.31 -27.90 9.52
CA GLU A 488 -0.93 -26.79 10.28
C GLU A 488 -0.05 -25.50 10.42
N SER A 489 0.40 -24.77 9.42
CA SER A 489 1.41 -23.69 9.59
C SER A 489 0.98 -22.51 10.44
N ASN A 490 1.96 -21.72 10.95
CA ASN A 490 1.69 -20.35 11.43
C ASN A 490 1.00 -19.51 10.33
N SER A 491 1.23 -19.84 9.06
CA SER A 491 0.61 -19.27 7.87
C SER A 491 -0.05 -20.35 7.02
N TYR A 492 -1.38 -20.44 7.03
CA TYR A 492 -2.09 -21.42 6.20
C TYR A 492 -1.80 -21.25 4.70
N LEU A 493 -1.42 -20.04 4.29
CA LEU A 493 -1.05 -19.72 2.92
C LEU A 493 0.26 -20.41 2.48
N ASP A 494 1.26 -20.49 3.37
CA ASP A 494 2.57 -21.10 3.09
C ASP A 494 2.51 -22.58 2.77
N ASN A 495 1.43 -23.24 3.20
CA ASN A 495 1.26 -24.67 3.09
C ASN A 495 0.06 -25.07 2.23
N LEU A 496 -0.36 -24.19 1.33
CA LEU A 496 -1.45 -24.47 0.40
C LEU A 496 -0.93 -25.21 -0.84
N TYR A 497 -1.39 -26.44 -1.05
CA TYR A 497 -0.98 -27.34 -2.12
C TYR A 497 -2.18 -27.91 -2.88
N PRO A 498 -2.03 -28.37 -4.13
CA PRO A 498 -3.08 -29.11 -4.82
C PRO A 498 -3.52 -30.37 -4.04
N GLU A 499 -4.82 -30.66 -4.02
CA GLU A 499 -5.41 -31.79 -3.27
C GLU A 499 -4.95 -33.15 -3.82
N SER A 500 -4.82 -33.24 -5.15
CA SER A 500 -4.32 -34.41 -5.85
C SER A 500 -2.95 -34.10 -6.48
N PRO A 501 -2.01 -35.06 -6.52
CA PRO A 501 -0.77 -34.88 -7.26
C PRO A 501 -1.08 -34.54 -8.72
N ILE A 502 -0.54 -33.44 -9.21
CA ILE A 502 -0.60 -33.09 -10.63
C ILE A 502 0.11 -34.22 -11.39
N LYS A 503 -0.61 -34.96 -12.23
CA LYS A 503 -0.01 -36.10 -12.94
C LYS A 503 0.93 -35.56 -14.01
N ARG A 504 2.00 -36.31 -14.30
CA ARG A 504 2.98 -35.91 -15.33
C ARG A 504 2.36 -35.61 -16.71
N GLY A 505 1.20 -36.19 -17.03
CA GLY A 505 0.45 -35.92 -18.27
C GLY A 505 -0.48 -34.70 -18.23
N ASP A 506 -0.76 -34.14 -17.05
CA ASP A 506 -1.56 -32.91 -16.90
C ASP A 506 -0.72 -31.67 -17.24
N PHE A 507 0.61 -31.80 -17.20
CA PHE A 507 1.53 -30.74 -17.57
C PHE A 507 1.58 -30.54 -19.08
N ARG A 508 1.20 -29.34 -19.55
CA ARG A 508 1.30 -28.98 -20.96
C ARG A 508 2.67 -28.39 -21.29
N LYS A 509 3.31 -28.99 -22.29
CA LYS A 509 4.51 -28.47 -22.95
C LYS A 509 4.16 -28.10 -24.40
N GLY A 510 4.21 -26.82 -24.74
CA GLY A 510 3.80 -26.27 -26.04
C GLY A 510 2.83 -25.09 -25.87
N GLY A 511 2.68 -24.24 -26.90
CA GLY A 511 1.96 -22.96 -26.81
C GLY A 511 2.85 -21.79 -26.35
N TYR A 512 2.25 -20.66 -25.99
CA TYR A 512 2.98 -19.45 -25.58
C TYR A 512 3.99 -19.72 -24.45
N LYS A 513 5.20 -19.19 -24.60
CA LYS A 513 6.16 -19.09 -23.50
C LYS A 513 5.76 -17.93 -22.59
N VAL A 514 5.69 -18.16 -21.28
CA VAL A 514 5.32 -17.12 -20.32
C VAL A 514 6.53 -16.74 -19.46
N THR A 515 6.86 -15.45 -19.41
CA THR A 515 7.79 -14.88 -18.43
C THR A 515 7.01 -14.43 -17.21
N ILE A 516 7.41 -14.91 -16.04
CA ILE A 516 6.88 -14.46 -14.74
C ILE A 516 7.94 -13.61 -14.06
N ILE A 517 7.64 -12.33 -13.87
CA ILE A 517 8.53 -11.37 -13.21
C ILE A 517 8.16 -11.28 -11.73
N ILE A 518 9.14 -11.35 -10.83
CA ILE A 518 8.94 -11.24 -9.39
C ILE A 518 9.92 -10.22 -8.81
N PRO A 519 9.46 -8.99 -8.48
CA PRO A 519 10.27 -8.03 -7.74
C PRO A 519 10.37 -8.49 -6.27
N CYS A 520 11.59 -8.54 -5.75
CA CYS A 520 11.90 -9.04 -4.42
C CYS A 520 12.60 -7.95 -3.59
N TYR A 521 12.10 -7.65 -2.39
CA TYR A 521 12.78 -6.80 -1.42
C TYR A 521 12.46 -7.25 0.01
N LYS A 522 13.47 -7.61 0.81
CA LYS A 522 13.30 -8.08 2.20
C LYS A 522 12.30 -9.24 2.36
N CYS A 523 12.26 -10.15 1.38
CA CYS A 523 11.27 -11.23 1.30
C CYS A 523 11.86 -12.61 1.62
N SER A 524 13.01 -12.68 2.30
CA SER A 524 13.69 -13.94 2.65
C SER A 524 12.79 -14.94 3.39
N HIS A 525 11.81 -14.45 4.17
CA HIS A 525 10.88 -15.24 4.97
C HIS A 525 9.58 -15.65 4.25
N SER A 526 9.18 -14.95 3.19
CA SER A 526 7.88 -15.14 2.52
C SER A 526 7.98 -15.67 1.09
N ILE A 527 9.12 -15.46 0.40
CA ILE A 527 9.30 -15.80 -1.02
C ILE A 527 9.11 -17.28 -1.37
N SER A 528 9.32 -18.17 -0.41
CA SER A 528 9.11 -19.60 -0.61
C SER A 528 7.68 -19.92 -1.04
N THR A 529 6.69 -19.20 -0.49
CA THR A 529 5.27 -19.45 -0.75
C THR A 529 4.92 -19.16 -2.20
N THR A 530 5.41 -18.02 -2.70
CA THR A 530 5.29 -17.65 -4.11
C THR A 530 6.02 -18.65 -5.01
N LEU A 531 7.30 -18.94 -4.73
CA LEU A 531 8.11 -19.79 -5.60
C LEU A 531 7.62 -21.24 -5.67
N TYR A 532 7.22 -21.85 -4.55
CA TYR A 532 6.65 -23.19 -4.59
C TYR A 532 5.35 -23.23 -5.40
N SER A 533 4.48 -22.22 -5.26
CA SER A 533 3.23 -22.14 -6.02
C SER A 533 3.46 -22.00 -7.54
N LEU A 534 4.52 -21.30 -7.93
CA LEU A 534 4.91 -21.12 -9.34
C LEU A 534 5.65 -22.33 -9.92
N MET A 535 6.46 -23.01 -9.11
CA MET A 535 7.13 -24.25 -9.53
C MET A 535 6.13 -25.38 -9.84
N MET A 536 4.96 -25.36 -9.19
CA MET A 536 3.87 -26.32 -9.36
C MET A 536 2.87 -25.97 -10.47
N GLN A 537 3.13 -24.97 -11.31
CA GLN A 537 2.20 -24.61 -12.39
C GLN A 537 2.01 -25.76 -13.40
N THR A 538 0.76 -25.98 -13.85
CA THR A 538 0.43 -26.98 -14.88
C THR A 538 0.95 -26.59 -16.27
N TRP A 539 1.13 -25.30 -16.53
CA TRP A 539 1.80 -24.80 -17.72
C TRP A 539 3.33 -24.87 -17.55
N LEU A 540 4.03 -25.63 -18.38
CA LEU A 540 5.48 -25.82 -18.22
C LEU A 540 6.35 -24.87 -19.04
N ASN A 541 5.82 -24.26 -20.10
CA ASN A 541 6.57 -23.35 -20.96
C ASN A 541 6.73 -21.98 -20.29
N LEU A 542 7.48 -21.97 -19.18
CA LEU A 542 7.68 -20.84 -18.29
C LEU A 542 9.16 -20.48 -18.18
N GLU A 543 9.41 -19.20 -17.96
CA GLU A 543 10.61 -18.73 -17.27
C GLU A 543 10.21 -17.80 -16.13
N ILE A 544 10.96 -17.83 -15.04
CA ILE A 544 10.70 -17.04 -13.84
C ILE A 544 11.93 -16.15 -13.61
N ILE A 545 11.74 -14.84 -13.57
CA ILE A 545 12.82 -13.86 -13.36
C ILE A 545 12.59 -13.21 -12.00
N LEU A 546 13.47 -13.54 -11.06
CA LEU A 546 13.54 -12.97 -9.72
C LEU A 546 14.46 -11.76 -9.75
N VAL A 547 13.98 -10.61 -9.27
CA VAL A 547 14.77 -9.36 -9.22
C VAL A 547 14.92 -8.93 -7.77
N ASP A 548 16.09 -9.17 -7.21
CA ASP A 548 16.45 -8.66 -5.88
C ASP A 548 16.75 -7.17 -5.94
N ASP A 549 15.87 -6.34 -5.39
CA ASP A 549 15.98 -4.89 -5.38
C ASP A 549 16.92 -4.38 -4.27
N CYS A 550 18.16 -4.90 -4.29
CA CYS A 550 19.21 -4.62 -3.31
C CYS A 550 18.74 -4.86 -1.86
N SER A 551 18.20 -6.05 -1.58
CA SER A 551 17.75 -6.40 -0.22
C SER A 551 18.90 -6.42 0.79
N PRO A 552 18.71 -5.85 2.00
CA PRO A 552 19.74 -5.85 3.04
C PRO A 552 19.74 -7.14 3.90
N ASP A 553 18.81 -8.07 3.67
CA ASP A 553 18.69 -9.35 4.37
C ASP A 553 19.12 -10.53 3.47
N ASP A 554 18.92 -11.76 3.93
CA ASP A 554 19.31 -12.99 3.21
C ASP A 554 18.47 -13.28 1.95
N THR A 555 17.64 -12.35 1.47
CA THR A 555 16.77 -12.53 0.31
C THR A 555 17.57 -13.04 -0.90
N HIS A 556 18.67 -12.38 -1.26
CA HIS A 556 19.51 -12.77 -2.39
C HIS A 556 19.99 -14.24 -2.32
N VAL A 557 20.38 -14.67 -1.11
CA VAL A 557 20.87 -16.04 -0.84
C VAL A 557 19.75 -17.05 -1.07
N VAL A 558 18.55 -16.76 -0.58
CA VAL A 558 17.36 -17.62 -0.76
C VAL A 558 17.01 -17.73 -2.24
N LEU A 559 16.99 -16.62 -2.99
CA LEU A 559 16.69 -16.63 -4.43
C LEU A 559 17.68 -17.52 -5.21
N LYS A 560 18.98 -17.38 -4.94
CA LYS A 560 20.02 -18.22 -5.56
C LYS A 560 19.86 -19.71 -5.25
N LYS A 561 19.36 -20.06 -4.07
CA LYS A 561 19.04 -21.46 -3.72
C LYS A 561 17.95 -22.02 -4.62
N PHE A 562 16.86 -21.28 -4.85
CA PHE A 562 15.79 -21.70 -5.74
C PHE A 562 16.22 -21.80 -7.21
N ALA A 563 17.07 -20.89 -7.68
CA ALA A 563 17.63 -20.96 -9.03
C ALA A 563 18.46 -22.24 -9.30
N ARG A 564 19.04 -22.84 -8.25
CA ARG A 564 19.72 -24.14 -8.33
C ARG A 564 18.76 -25.32 -8.35
N LEU A 565 17.55 -25.17 -7.84
CA LEU A 565 16.53 -26.21 -7.76
C LEU A 565 15.66 -26.30 -9.02
N ASP A 566 15.44 -25.16 -9.70
CA ASP A 566 14.62 -25.08 -10.90
C ASP A 566 15.33 -24.24 -11.97
N ASN A 567 15.66 -24.88 -13.10
CA ASN A 567 16.39 -24.24 -14.20
C ASN A 567 15.57 -23.19 -14.96
N ARG A 568 14.26 -23.09 -14.71
CA ARG A 568 13.41 -22.01 -15.25
C ARG A 568 13.60 -20.70 -14.51
N ILE A 569 14.20 -20.72 -13.33
CA ILE A 569 14.39 -19.56 -12.46
C ILE A 569 15.72 -18.87 -12.79
N LYS A 570 15.64 -17.57 -13.09
CA LYS A 570 16.78 -16.65 -13.24
C LYS A 570 16.74 -15.62 -12.11
N VAL A 571 17.90 -15.27 -11.58
CA VAL A 571 18.03 -14.26 -10.52
C VAL A 571 18.90 -13.13 -11.03
N ILE A 572 18.40 -11.91 -10.92
CA ILE A 572 19.17 -10.67 -11.10
C ILE A 572 19.08 -9.82 -9.83
N GLN A 573 20.03 -8.91 -9.67
CA GLN A 573 20.11 -8.01 -8.52
C GLN A 573 20.32 -6.60 -9.04
N THR A 574 19.63 -5.61 -8.45
CA THR A 574 19.81 -4.19 -8.76
C THR A 574 20.94 -3.61 -7.91
N ASP A 575 21.52 -2.50 -8.36
CA ASP A 575 22.62 -1.82 -7.66
C ASP A 575 22.15 -1.04 -6.42
N SER A 576 20.88 -0.71 -6.35
CA SER A 576 20.26 0.04 -5.24
C SER A 576 18.77 -0.27 -5.13
N ASN A 577 18.19 -0.07 -3.96
CA ASN A 577 16.74 -0.21 -3.75
C ASN A 577 15.97 0.94 -4.42
N SER A 578 15.43 0.66 -5.60
CA SER A 578 14.79 1.66 -6.46
C SER A 578 13.27 1.44 -6.59
N GLY A 579 12.73 0.39 -5.97
CA GLY A 579 11.32 0.07 -5.96
C GLY A 579 10.91 -0.98 -7.00
N PRO A 580 9.69 -1.54 -6.87
CA PRO A 580 9.26 -2.70 -7.62
C PRO A 580 9.14 -2.48 -9.13
N TYR A 581 8.85 -1.26 -9.61
CA TYR A 581 8.64 -1.01 -11.04
C TYR A 581 9.96 -0.87 -11.81
N VAL A 582 11.02 -0.38 -11.15
CA VAL A 582 12.39 -0.44 -11.66
C VAL A 582 12.82 -1.90 -11.81
N ALA A 583 12.60 -2.70 -10.77
CA ALA A 583 12.85 -4.14 -10.80
C ALA A 583 12.06 -4.85 -11.91
N ARG A 584 10.77 -4.49 -12.10
CA ARG A 584 9.94 -5.06 -13.17
C ARG A 584 10.46 -4.73 -14.57
N ASN A 585 10.87 -3.48 -14.83
CA ASN A 585 11.44 -3.09 -16.12
C ASN A 585 12.78 -3.79 -16.40
N ALA A 586 13.64 -3.92 -15.38
CA ALA A 586 14.90 -4.65 -15.50
C ALA A 586 14.68 -6.13 -15.92
N ALA A 587 13.68 -6.80 -15.33
CA ALA A 587 13.31 -8.14 -15.77
C ALA A 587 12.61 -8.18 -17.12
N LEU A 588 11.79 -7.18 -17.45
CA LEU A 588 11.09 -7.07 -18.73
C LEU A 588 12.07 -7.00 -19.90
N ASN A 589 13.20 -6.29 -19.71
CA ASN A 589 14.31 -6.24 -20.67
C ASN A 589 14.93 -7.62 -20.94
N LEU A 590 14.93 -8.50 -19.95
CA LEU A 590 15.51 -9.85 -20.05
C LEU A 590 14.46 -10.92 -20.41
N ALA A 591 13.18 -10.53 -20.48
CA ALA A 591 12.08 -11.43 -20.75
C ALA A 591 12.11 -11.94 -22.19
N THR A 592 11.97 -13.26 -22.35
CA THR A 592 11.96 -13.96 -23.64
C THR A 592 10.63 -14.66 -23.92
N GLY A 593 9.66 -14.58 -23.02
CA GLY A 593 8.31 -15.11 -23.19
C GLY A 593 7.52 -14.32 -24.23
N ASP A 594 6.59 -15.00 -24.89
CA ASP A 594 5.58 -14.36 -25.75
C ASP A 594 4.57 -13.58 -24.90
N LEU A 595 4.28 -14.11 -23.70
CA LEU A 595 3.44 -13.50 -22.69
C LEU A 595 4.29 -13.13 -21.47
N VAL A 596 3.95 -12.01 -20.83
CA VAL A 596 4.57 -11.55 -19.58
C VAL A 596 3.48 -11.41 -18.54
N THR A 597 3.76 -11.85 -17.31
CA THR A 597 2.95 -11.57 -16.13
C THR A 597 3.88 -11.25 -14.95
N VAL A 598 3.32 -10.66 -13.91
CA VAL A 598 4.02 -10.38 -12.66
C VAL A 598 3.41 -11.21 -11.52
N CYS A 599 4.20 -11.49 -10.49
CA CYS A 599 3.71 -11.99 -9.21
C CYS A 599 4.46 -11.26 -8.10
N ASP A 600 3.76 -10.80 -7.07
CA ASP A 600 4.42 -10.21 -5.90
C ASP A 600 5.07 -11.32 -5.05
N SER A 601 6.14 -10.98 -4.32
CA SER A 601 7.05 -11.93 -3.65
C SER A 601 6.44 -12.70 -2.46
N ASP A 602 5.24 -12.36 -2.04
CA ASP A 602 4.53 -12.92 -0.88
C ASP A 602 3.15 -13.50 -1.24
N ASP A 603 2.77 -13.42 -2.51
CA ASP A 603 1.49 -13.92 -3.05
C ASP A 603 1.54 -15.42 -3.35
N TRP A 604 0.41 -16.09 -3.21
CA TRP A 604 0.23 -17.47 -3.64
C TRP A 604 -0.55 -17.55 -4.95
N CYS A 605 -0.07 -18.35 -5.90
CA CYS A 605 -0.71 -18.60 -7.19
C CYS A 605 -1.34 -19.99 -7.25
N HIS A 606 -2.57 -20.08 -7.76
CA HIS A 606 -3.21 -21.37 -8.01
C HIS A 606 -2.39 -22.19 -9.03
N PRO A 607 -2.22 -23.51 -8.87
CA PRO A 607 -1.44 -24.35 -9.80
C PRO A 607 -1.84 -24.26 -11.28
N GLU A 608 -3.11 -23.95 -11.55
CA GLU A 608 -3.64 -23.78 -12.91
C GLU A 608 -3.76 -22.31 -13.34
N LYS A 609 -3.26 -21.35 -12.56
CA LYS A 609 -3.38 -19.91 -12.85
C LYS A 609 -2.85 -19.56 -14.23
N ILE A 610 -1.61 -19.93 -14.53
CA ILE A 610 -0.98 -19.56 -15.80
C ILE A 610 -1.69 -20.25 -16.96
N GLU A 611 -2.03 -21.53 -16.83
CA GLU A 611 -2.79 -22.25 -17.85
C GLU A 611 -4.17 -21.63 -18.10
N TYR A 612 -4.88 -21.21 -17.05
CA TYR A 612 -6.17 -20.54 -17.14
C TYR A 612 -6.08 -19.26 -17.98
N GLN A 613 -5.06 -18.43 -17.76
CA GLN A 613 -4.84 -17.19 -18.52
C GLN A 613 -4.33 -17.45 -19.94
N VAL A 614 -3.42 -18.42 -20.14
CA VAL A 614 -2.88 -18.75 -21.46
C VAL A 614 -3.97 -19.33 -22.37
N ARG A 615 -4.83 -20.23 -21.87
CA ARG A 615 -5.95 -20.79 -22.64
C ARG A 615 -6.93 -19.70 -23.10
N HIS A 616 -7.05 -18.59 -22.36
CA HIS A 616 -7.84 -17.45 -22.83
C HIS A 616 -7.23 -16.80 -24.07
N PHE A 617 -5.89 -16.63 -24.12
CA PHE A 617 -5.20 -16.14 -25.32
C PHE A 617 -5.27 -17.13 -26.48
N GLU A 618 -5.14 -18.44 -26.24
CA GLU A 618 -5.24 -19.46 -27.30
C GLU A 618 -6.63 -19.47 -27.97
N ARG A 619 -7.69 -19.17 -27.21
CA ARG A 619 -9.06 -19.13 -27.72
C ARG A 619 -9.42 -17.81 -28.39
N ASN A 620 -8.71 -16.73 -28.08
CA ASN A 620 -9.03 -15.38 -28.52
C ASN A 620 -7.75 -14.65 -28.96
N SER A 621 -7.41 -14.76 -30.24
CA SER A 621 -6.15 -14.25 -30.79
C SER A 621 -6.04 -12.72 -30.80
N ASP A 622 -7.16 -12.01 -30.77
CA ASP A 622 -7.26 -10.55 -30.76
C ASP A 622 -6.97 -9.92 -29.39
N ILE A 623 -7.00 -10.71 -28.32
CA ILE A 623 -6.73 -10.23 -26.96
C ILE A 623 -5.24 -9.90 -26.78
N VAL A 624 -4.98 -8.74 -26.19
CA VAL A 624 -3.62 -8.21 -25.91
C VAL A 624 -3.23 -8.48 -24.47
N ALA A 625 -4.18 -8.33 -23.54
CA ALA A 625 -3.95 -8.52 -22.12
C ALA A 625 -5.17 -9.16 -21.45
N ASN A 626 -4.93 -9.95 -20.40
CA ASN A 626 -5.98 -10.42 -19.51
C ASN A 626 -5.55 -10.36 -18.05
N CYS A 627 -6.52 -10.18 -17.15
CA CYS A 627 -6.29 -10.06 -15.73
C CYS A 627 -7.26 -10.95 -14.96
N ALA A 628 -6.76 -11.92 -14.20
CA ALA A 628 -7.59 -12.72 -13.32
C ALA A 628 -7.91 -12.00 -12.00
N SER A 629 -8.88 -12.53 -11.26
CA SER A 629 -9.26 -12.03 -9.95
C SER A 629 -8.42 -12.67 -8.83
N TRP A 630 -8.39 -12.01 -7.69
CA TRP A 630 -7.80 -12.49 -6.44
C TRP A 630 -8.64 -12.12 -5.23
N VAL A 631 -8.24 -12.68 -4.11
CA VAL A 631 -8.73 -12.41 -2.77
C VAL A 631 -7.52 -12.13 -1.89
N ARG A 632 -7.73 -11.46 -0.76
CA ARG A 632 -6.65 -11.18 0.20
C ARG A 632 -6.97 -11.78 1.55
N CYS A 633 -5.97 -12.33 2.22
CA CYS A 633 -6.13 -12.89 3.56
C CYS A 633 -4.94 -12.57 4.47
N ASP A 634 -5.20 -12.64 5.78
CA ASP A 634 -4.15 -12.71 6.79
C ASP A 634 -3.54 -14.14 6.88
N GLU A 635 -2.57 -14.31 7.78
CA GLU A 635 -1.89 -15.59 8.03
C GLU A 635 -2.82 -16.72 8.49
N ARG A 636 -3.99 -16.37 9.04
CA ARG A 636 -5.01 -17.30 9.55
C ARG A 636 -6.13 -17.56 8.55
N PHE A 637 -5.94 -17.15 7.30
CA PHE A 637 -6.90 -17.30 6.21
C PHE A 637 -8.23 -16.62 6.53
N ASN A 638 -8.18 -15.48 7.23
CA ASN A 638 -9.30 -14.55 7.32
C ASN A 638 -9.18 -13.59 6.15
N PHE A 639 -10.24 -13.49 5.36
CA PHE A 639 -10.26 -12.67 4.16
C PHE A 639 -10.46 -11.20 4.55
N ILE A 640 -9.93 -10.28 3.75
CA ILE A 640 -9.92 -8.83 4.05
C ILE A 640 -10.43 -8.05 2.84
N ARG A 641 -11.33 -7.09 3.08
CA ARG A 641 -11.99 -6.28 2.03
C ARG A 641 -11.31 -4.94 1.71
N ARG A 642 -10.34 -4.50 2.52
CA ARG A 642 -9.59 -3.23 2.38
C ARG A 642 -10.48 -2.01 2.04
N GLY A 643 -11.44 -1.68 2.90
CA GLY A 643 -12.29 -0.49 2.74
C GLY A 643 -13.33 -0.56 1.61
N GLN A 644 -13.42 -1.68 0.90
CA GLN A 644 -14.45 -1.97 -0.11
C GLN A 644 -15.48 -2.96 0.46
N PRO A 645 -16.70 -3.06 -0.10
CA PRO A 645 -17.70 -4.02 0.36
C PRO A 645 -17.50 -5.44 -0.21
N PHE A 646 -16.42 -5.70 -0.94
CA PHE A 646 -16.13 -6.98 -1.61
C PHE A 646 -14.76 -7.52 -1.24
N TYR A 647 -14.62 -8.85 -1.25
CA TYR A 647 -13.39 -9.62 -1.05
C TYR A 647 -12.70 -9.99 -2.36
N LYS A 648 -13.48 -10.20 -3.42
CA LYS A 648 -12.97 -10.48 -4.77
C LYS A 648 -12.57 -9.18 -5.46
N HIS A 649 -11.31 -9.06 -5.83
CA HIS A 649 -10.78 -7.92 -6.58
C HIS A 649 -10.15 -8.39 -7.90
N LEU A 650 -9.96 -7.47 -8.84
CA LEU A 650 -9.10 -7.70 -9.99
C LEU A 650 -7.63 -7.67 -9.54
N ASN A 651 -6.80 -8.62 -9.96
CA ASN A 651 -5.39 -8.67 -9.59
C ASN A 651 -4.51 -7.90 -10.58
N ILE A 652 -4.63 -6.58 -10.60
CA ILE A 652 -3.90 -5.71 -11.55
C ILE A 652 -2.38 -5.85 -11.39
N SER A 653 -1.87 -6.17 -10.20
CA SER A 653 -0.44 -6.40 -9.99
C SER A 653 0.07 -7.66 -10.69
N SER A 654 -0.81 -8.58 -11.10
CA SER A 654 -0.52 -9.82 -11.84
C SER A 654 -1.19 -9.86 -13.23
N LEU A 655 -1.36 -8.70 -13.89
CA LEU A 655 -1.84 -8.63 -15.27
C LEU A 655 -0.93 -9.42 -16.22
N MET A 656 -1.52 -10.23 -17.12
CA MET A 656 -0.79 -10.95 -18.18
C MET A 656 -1.01 -10.28 -19.53
N PHE A 657 0.05 -10.08 -20.31
CA PHE A 657 -0.03 -9.41 -21.61
C PHE A 657 0.95 -9.97 -22.64
N LYS A 658 0.65 -9.74 -23.93
CA LYS A 658 1.55 -10.08 -25.05
C LYS A 658 2.73 -9.13 -25.10
N ARG A 659 3.94 -9.67 -24.90
CA ARG A 659 5.17 -8.88 -24.74
C ARG A 659 5.42 -7.94 -25.91
N GLU A 660 5.48 -8.47 -27.14
CA GLU A 660 5.86 -7.67 -28.31
C GLU A 660 4.79 -6.64 -28.70
N GLU A 661 3.51 -7.03 -28.71
CA GLU A 661 2.41 -6.11 -29.01
C GLU A 661 2.38 -4.93 -28.03
N VAL A 662 2.59 -5.19 -26.73
CA VAL A 662 2.56 -4.14 -25.71
C VAL A 662 3.84 -3.30 -25.72
N LEU A 663 5.02 -3.92 -25.75
CA LEU A 663 6.29 -3.19 -25.72
C LEU A 663 6.44 -2.24 -26.91
N ASN A 664 6.00 -2.64 -28.11
CA ASN A 664 6.09 -1.80 -29.30
C ASN A 664 5.21 -0.54 -29.24
N VAL A 665 4.16 -0.54 -28.41
CA VAL A 665 3.18 0.56 -28.33
C VAL A 665 3.35 1.37 -27.04
N LEU A 666 3.64 0.70 -25.93
CA LEU A 666 3.62 1.28 -24.59
C LEU A 666 4.98 1.22 -23.89
N GLY A 667 5.87 0.33 -24.30
CA GLY A 667 7.12 0.08 -23.56
C GLY A 667 6.86 -0.41 -22.12
N GLY A 668 7.63 0.08 -21.15
CA GLY A 668 7.66 -0.41 -19.77
C GLY A 668 6.62 0.20 -18.83
N TRP A 669 6.74 -0.15 -17.54
CA TRP A 669 6.05 0.55 -16.45
C TRP A 669 6.74 1.89 -16.17
N ASP A 670 5.98 2.86 -15.65
CA ASP A 670 6.57 4.05 -15.04
C ASP A 670 7.36 3.67 -13.77
N GLU A 671 8.60 4.13 -13.68
CA GLU A 671 9.51 3.87 -12.57
C GLU A 671 9.18 4.72 -11.35
N VAL A 672 8.27 4.18 -10.55
CA VAL A 672 7.87 4.69 -9.23
C VAL A 672 7.97 3.60 -8.18
N ARG A 673 7.88 3.95 -6.89
CA ARG A 673 7.96 2.98 -5.78
C ARG A 673 6.63 2.22 -5.53
N PHE A 674 5.50 2.74 -6.00
CA PHE A 674 4.17 2.10 -5.86
C PHE A 674 3.16 2.62 -6.89
N ALA A 675 2.04 1.90 -7.10
CA ALA A 675 0.86 2.27 -7.90
C ALA A 675 0.97 2.37 -9.45
N ALA A 676 2.14 2.13 -10.06
CA ALA A 676 2.27 2.11 -11.52
C ALA A 676 1.55 0.95 -12.24
N ASP A 677 1.12 -0.09 -11.52
CA ASP A 677 0.26 -1.16 -12.03
C ASP A 677 -1.10 -0.62 -12.50
N GLY A 678 -1.70 0.29 -11.72
CA GLY A 678 -2.94 0.97 -12.08
C GLY A 678 -2.79 1.92 -13.26
N GLU A 679 -1.64 2.61 -13.37
CA GLU A 679 -1.29 3.45 -14.52
C GLU A 679 -1.19 2.59 -15.79
N PHE A 680 -0.37 1.54 -15.75
CA PHE A 680 -0.10 0.65 -16.87
C PHE A 680 -1.37 -0.03 -17.39
N TYR A 681 -2.25 -0.48 -16.48
CA TYR A 681 -3.55 -1.06 -16.84
C TYR A 681 -4.45 -0.07 -17.59
N LYS A 682 -4.56 1.17 -17.11
CA LYS A 682 -5.36 2.20 -17.77
C LYS A 682 -4.74 2.63 -19.11
N ARG A 683 -3.42 2.64 -19.20
CA ARG A 683 -2.69 2.94 -20.44
C ARG A 683 -2.89 1.85 -21.50
N LEU A 684 -2.90 0.57 -21.09
CA LEU A 684 -3.30 -0.54 -21.96
C LEU A 684 -4.73 -0.39 -22.50
N ILE A 685 -5.70 -0.08 -21.64
CA ILE A 685 -7.08 0.15 -22.07
C ILE A 685 -7.16 1.34 -23.05
N LYS A 686 -6.41 2.41 -22.79
CA LYS A 686 -6.38 3.60 -23.65
C LYS A 686 -5.81 3.29 -25.03
N ALA A 687 -4.75 2.49 -25.11
CA ALA A 687 -4.08 2.16 -26.38
C ALA A 687 -4.79 1.07 -27.19
N PHE A 688 -5.25 -0.01 -26.55
CA PHE A 688 -5.79 -1.19 -27.24
C PHE A 688 -7.31 -1.33 -27.16
N GLY A 689 -7.96 -0.55 -26.30
CA GLY A 689 -9.39 -0.61 -26.05
C GLY A 689 -9.80 -1.71 -25.06
N LYS A 690 -10.91 -1.48 -24.34
CA LYS A 690 -11.42 -2.39 -23.30
C LYS A 690 -11.79 -3.79 -23.81
N ASN A 691 -12.08 -3.94 -25.10
CA ASN A 691 -12.41 -5.25 -25.68
C ASN A 691 -11.20 -6.17 -25.86
N ARG A 692 -9.98 -5.60 -25.95
CA ARG A 692 -8.72 -6.36 -26.11
C ARG A 692 -7.95 -6.52 -24.80
N VAL A 693 -8.41 -5.87 -23.73
CA VAL A 693 -7.87 -5.94 -22.37
C VAL A 693 -8.95 -6.52 -21.46
N CYS A 694 -8.93 -7.84 -21.24
CA CYS A 694 -10.04 -8.56 -20.62
C CYS A 694 -9.85 -8.78 -19.13
N GLU A 695 -10.93 -8.64 -18.37
CA GLU A 695 -11.00 -9.05 -16.96
C GLU A 695 -11.59 -10.47 -16.90
N LEU A 696 -10.89 -11.38 -16.22
CA LEU A 696 -11.33 -12.76 -16.04
C LEU A 696 -11.92 -12.93 -14.63
N ASP A 697 -13.06 -13.61 -14.56
CA ASP A 697 -13.80 -13.76 -13.32
C ASP A 697 -13.16 -14.67 -12.28
N GLY A 698 -12.30 -15.61 -12.73
CA GLY A 698 -11.71 -16.65 -11.89
C GLY A 698 -10.77 -16.10 -10.82
N VAL A 699 -10.96 -16.55 -9.58
CA VAL A 699 -10.03 -16.30 -8.48
C VAL A 699 -8.87 -17.27 -8.60
N THR A 700 -7.68 -16.77 -8.94
CA THR A 700 -6.50 -17.61 -9.25
C THR A 700 -5.27 -17.24 -8.43
N SER A 701 -5.38 -16.24 -7.55
CA SER A 701 -4.29 -15.82 -6.66
C SER A 701 -4.86 -15.42 -5.30
N ILE A 702 -4.01 -15.49 -4.28
CA ILE A 702 -4.31 -15.03 -2.93
C ILE A 702 -3.19 -14.08 -2.52
N GLY A 703 -3.56 -12.84 -2.20
CA GLY A 703 -2.63 -11.84 -1.72
C GLY A 703 -2.49 -11.87 -0.19
N ARG A 704 -1.26 -11.94 0.30
CA ARG A 704 -0.99 -11.84 1.73
C ARG A 704 -1.24 -10.41 2.23
N VAL A 705 -1.69 -10.28 3.47
CA VAL A 705 -1.79 -8.99 4.16
C VAL A 705 -0.95 -9.03 5.43
N GLU A 706 0.16 -8.29 5.41
CA GLU A 706 0.99 -8.03 6.58
C GLU A 706 0.78 -6.61 7.12
N LEU A 707 0.77 -6.45 8.45
CA LEU A 707 0.65 -5.13 9.11
C LEU A 707 1.78 -4.16 8.70
N SER A 708 2.96 -4.68 8.36
CA SER A 708 4.14 -3.93 7.90
C SER A 708 4.17 -3.61 6.40
N SER A 709 3.17 -4.02 5.61
CA SER A 709 3.24 -3.83 4.15
C SER A 709 3.28 -2.34 3.76
N LEU A 710 3.99 -2.02 2.67
CA LEU A 710 4.02 -0.68 2.06
C LEU A 710 2.62 -0.14 1.76
N THR A 711 1.62 -1.01 1.59
CA THR A 711 0.24 -0.57 1.31
C THR A 711 -0.60 -0.33 2.56
N ASN A 712 -0.11 -0.67 3.76
CA ASN A 712 -0.81 -0.45 5.04
C ASN A 712 -0.28 0.76 5.82
N SER A 713 0.81 1.39 5.38
CA SER A 713 1.25 2.66 5.95
C SER A 713 0.42 3.82 5.40
N SER A 714 -0.16 4.61 6.30
CA SER A 714 -0.96 5.80 5.96
C SER A 714 -0.18 6.82 5.13
N PHE A 715 1.15 6.80 5.24
CA PHE A 715 2.06 7.65 4.47
C PHE A 715 1.93 7.44 2.94
N PHE A 716 1.65 6.21 2.49
CA PHE A 716 1.60 5.90 1.05
C PHE A 716 0.19 5.98 0.43
N GLY A 717 -0.80 6.47 1.19
CA GLY A 717 -2.01 7.01 0.58
C GLY A 717 -3.08 6.01 0.15
N TYR A 718 -3.19 4.83 0.77
CA TYR A 718 -4.20 3.84 0.38
C TYR A 718 -4.82 3.04 1.54
N ASP A 719 -6.12 3.24 1.76
CA ASP A 719 -6.93 2.52 2.76
C ASP A 719 -8.10 1.75 2.11
N GLY A 720 -8.00 1.52 0.79
CA GLY A 720 -9.13 1.12 -0.06
C GLY A 720 -9.50 2.18 -1.08
N PHE A 721 -9.10 3.43 -0.84
CA PHE A 721 -9.22 4.55 -1.76
C PHE A 721 -7.90 5.31 -1.87
N PRO A 722 -7.59 5.95 -3.02
CA PRO A 722 -6.39 6.77 -3.16
C PRO A 722 -6.56 8.11 -2.45
N TYR A 723 -5.59 8.46 -1.61
CA TYR A 723 -5.37 9.80 -1.02
C TYR A 723 -3.87 10.14 -1.08
N GLY A 724 -3.49 11.38 -0.69
CA GLY A 724 -2.10 11.82 -0.68
C GLY A 724 -1.38 11.57 -2.02
N ALA A 725 -0.18 10.97 -1.96
CA ALA A 725 0.66 10.68 -3.12
C ALA A 725 -0.05 9.87 -4.22
N ARG A 726 -0.84 8.84 -3.87
CA ARG A 726 -1.53 8.01 -4.88
C ARG A 726 -2.64 8.76 -5.60
N LEU A 727 -3.37 9.64 -4.90
CA LEU A 727 -4.39 10.46 -5.52
C LEU A 727 -3.77 11.47 -6.48
N GLU A 728 -2.66 12.09 -6.08
CA GLU A 728 -1.93 13.04 -6.92
C GLU A 728 -1.35 12.37 -8.18
N TYR A 729 -0.73 11.19 -8.03
CA TYR A 729 -0.23 10.40 -9.15
C TYR A 729 -1.35 9.98 -10.11
N LEU A 730 -2.47 9.49 -9.56
CA LEU A 730 -3.68 9.17 -10.30
C LEU A 730 -4.18 10.35 -11.14
N GLN A 731 -4.29 11.54 -10.55
CA GLN A 731 -4.76 12.71 -11.27
C GLN A 731 -3.76 13.18 -12.32
N SER A 732 -2.46 13.05 -12.07
CA SER A 732 -1.39 13.45 -12.99
C SER A 732 -1.38 12.60 -14.26
N TYR A 733 -1.40 11.27 -14.14
CA TYR A 733 -1.43 10.43 -15.33
C TYR A 733 -2.80 10.48 -16.05
N GLU A 734 -3.91 10.68 -15.32
CA GLU A 734 -5.22 10.86 -15.95
C GLU A 734 -5.29 12.13 -16.78
N TYR A 735 -4.67 13.22 -16.30
CA TYR A 735 -4.53 14.46 -17.06
C TYR A 735 -3.72 14.23 -18.34
N TRP A 736 -2.57 13.56 -18.23
CA TRP A 736 -1.74 13.20 -19.38
C TRP A 736 -2.50 12.33 -20.40
N HIS A 737 -3.24 11.31 -19.97
CA HIS A 737 -4.07 10.46 -20.83
C HIS A 737 -5.23 11.21 -21.54
N GLN A 738 -5.54 12.43 -21.11
CA GLN A 738 -6.57 13.29 -21.71
C GLN A 738 -6.01 14.32 -22.69
N MET A 739 -4.68 14.53 -22.73
CA MET A 739 -4.06 15.48 -23.64
C MET A 739 -4.29 15.11 -25.11
N LYS A 740 -4.41 16.12 -25.99
CA LYS A 740 -4.49 15.90 -27.45
C LYS A 740 -3.21 15.19 -27.93
N ASN A 741 -3.36 14.25 -28.86
CA ASN A 741 -2.29 13.39 -29.38
C ASN A 741 -1.59 12.50 -28.35
N CYS A 742 -2.14 12.33 -27.13
CA CYS A 742 -1.52 11.48 -26.10
C CYS A 742 -1.24 10.05 -26.57
N VAL A 743 -2.07 9.48 -27.45
CA VAL A 743 -1.92 8.11 -27.97
C VAL A 743 -0.59 7.90 -28.71
N GLU A 744 -0.10 8.93 -29.41
CA GLU A 744 1.21 8.92 -30.09
C GLU A 744 2.38 9.01 -29.09
N HIS A 745 2.08 9.26 -27.82
CA HIS A 745 3.05 9.55 -26.76
C HIS A 745 2.84 8.69 -25.50
N LEU A 746 2.02 7.62 -25.54
CA LEU A 746 1.82 6.70 -24.40
C LEU A 746 3.03 5.77 -24.15
N PHE A 747 4.09 5.90 -24.94
CA PHE A 747 5.28 5.07 -24.84
C PHE A 747 6.16 5.51 -23.66
N TYR A 748 6.46 4.57 -22.77
CA TYR A 748 7.48 4.70 -21.75
C TYR A 748 8.69 3.88 -22.15
N ASP A 749 9.82 4.54 -22.37
CA ASP A 749 11.06 3.81 -22.58
C ASP A 749 11.37 2.94 -21.36
N ILE A 750 11.95 1.78 -21.61
CA ILE A 750 12.21 0.77 -20.58
C ILE A 750 13.28 1.21 -19.58
N ASN A 751 14.12 2.18 -19.95
CA ASN A 751 15.07 2.87 -19.07
C ASN A 751 14.48 4.15 -18.45
N ASN A 752 13.24 4.51 -18.80
CA ASN A 752 12.55 5.71 -18.34
C ASN A 752 13.38 7.00 -18.44
N GLU A 753 14.23 7.14 -19.47
CA GLU A 753 15.15 8.29 -19.62
C GLU A 753 14.41 9.64 -19.62
N LYS A 754 13.16 9.64 -20.10
CA LYS A 754 12.28 10.81 -20.07
C LYS A 754 10.94 10.44 -19.46
N ARG A 755 10.57 11.14 -18.39
CA ARG A 755 9.27 11.02 -17.72
C ARG A 755 8.17 11.74 -18.52
N CYS A 756 7.02 11.09 -18.70
CA CYS A 756 5.91 11.64 -19.49
C CYS A 756 5.05 12.67 -18.72
N PHE A 757 4.98 12.56 -17.38
CA PHE A 757 4.23 13.48 -16.53
C PHE A 757 4.88 13.61 -15.13
N PRO A 758 4.67 14.73 -14.41
CA PRO A 758 5.25 14.92 -13.07
C PRO A 758 4.72 13.92 -12.04
N VAL A 759 5.59 13.46 -11.13
CA VAL A 759 5.27 12.45 -10.12
C VAL A 759 5.59 12.97 -8.72
N PRO A 760 4.78 12.62 -7.69
CA PRO A 760 5.06 13.02 -6.32
C PRO A 760 6.43 12.55 -5.85
N ARG A 761 7.16 13.41 -5.13
CA ARG A 761 8.51 13.11 -4.65
C ARG A 761 8.60 11.79 -3.84
N PRO A 762 7.66 11.44 -2.94
CA PRO A 762 7.68 10.16 -2.21
C PRO A 762 7.56 8.90 -3.07
N MET A 763 7.15 9.06 -4.33
CA MET A 763 7.00 7.95 -5.29
C MET A 763 8.24 7.75 -6.15
N LEU A 764 9.18 8.69 -6.16
CA LEU A 764 10.39 8.59 -6.96
C LEU A 764 11.35 7.51 -6.41
N PRO A 765 12.04 6.74 -7.26
CA PRO A 765 13.02 5.74 -6.84
C PRO A 765 14.10 6.30 -5.90
N SER A 766 14.55 7.53 -6.16
CA SER A 766 15.60 8.24 -5.40
C SER A 766 15.15 8.81 -4.06
N TYR A 767 13.88 8.66 -3.67
CA TYR A 767 13.34 9.28 -2.45
C TYR A 767 13.93 8.68 -1.16
N VAL A 768 14.36 9.56 -0.26
CA VAL A 768 14.81 9.23 1.10
C VAL A 768 13.86 9.84 2.12
N SER A 769 13.25 9.02 2.99
CA SER A 769 12.16 9.45 3.88
C SER A 769 12.53 10.48 4.95
N GLU A 770 13.82 10.62 5.27
CA GLU A 770 14.32 11.53 6.30
C GLU A 770 14.67 12.93 5.76
N GLU A 771 14.59 13.14 4.44
CA GLU A 771 15.00 14.38 3.79
C GLU A 771 13.89 15.46 3.81
N ILE A 772 14.17 16.57 4.49
CA ILE A 772 13.34 17.79 4.46
C ILE A 772 13.55 18.49 3.11
N ALA A 773 12.48 18.60 2.31
CA ALA A 773 12.55 19.34 1.05
C ALA A 773 12.60 20.85 1.31
N LYS A 774 13.54 21.52 0.66
CA LYS A 774 13.74 22.97 0.77
C LYS A 774 13.16 23.66 -0.45
N PHE A 775 12.36 24.69 -0.19
CA PHE A 775 11.82 25.59 -1.20
C PHE A 775 12.00 27.02 -0.73
N ASP A 776 12.13 27.99 -1.62
CA ASP A 776 12.04 29.40 -1.28
C ASP A 776 10.58 29.74 -0.97
N THR A 777 9.66 29.29 -1.83
CA THR A 777 8.22 29.62 -1.74
C THR A 777 7.32 28.37 -1.78
N VAL A 778 6.34 28.32 -0.88
CA VAL A 778 5.22 27.37 -0.91
C VAL A 778 3.93 28.12 -1.22
N ILE A 779 3.23 27.73 -2.28
CA ILE A 779 1.91 28.27 -2.62
C ILE A 779 0.87 27.23 -2.19
N ALA A 780 0.04 27.57 -1.20
CA ALA A 780 -0.90 26.67 -0.57
C ALA A 780 -2.34 27.19 -0.74
N GLY A 781 -3.25 26.34 -1.18
CA GLY A 781 -4.66 26.70 -1.36
C GLY A 781 -5.48 25.55 -1.95
N ASP A 782 -6.79 25.74 -2.08
CA ASP A 782 -7.64 24.73 -2.71
C ASP A 782 -7.52 24.83 -4.25
N LEU A 783 -6.60 24.08 -4.85
CA LEU A 783 -6.29 24.14 -6.29
C LEU A 783 -7.44 23.62 -7.20
N ARG A 784 -8.57 23.23 -6.60
CA ARG A 784 -9.82 22.83 -7.27
C ARG A 784 -10.80 23.99 -7.37
N ASP A 785 -10.59 25.07 -6.62
CA ASP A 785 -11.48 26.22 -6.56
C ASP A 785 -11.24 27.16 -7.75
N PRO A 786 -12.23 27.33 -8.65
CA PRO A 786 -12.10 28.20 -9.82
C PRO A 786 -11.98 29.70 -9.46
N GLU A 787 -12.43 30.13 -8.28
CA GLU A 787 -12.39 31.55 -7.89
C GLU A 787 -10.98 32.03 -7.53
N ILE A 788 -10.09 31.12 -7.11
CA ILE A 788 -8.69 31.45 -6.77
C ILE A 788 -7.69 30.94 -7.82
N GLU A 789 -8.17 30.26 -8.86
CA GLU A 789 -7.35 29.67 -9.93
C GLU A 789 -6.37 30.70 -10.53
N ASN A 790 -6.88 31.89 -10.88
CA ASN A 790 -6.05 32.93 -11.51
C ASN A 790 -4.98 33.48 -10.57
N VAL A 791 -5.30 33.63 -9.28
CA VAL A 791 -4.32 34.09 -8.27
C VAL A 791 -3.19 33.07 -8.11
N ILE A 792 -3.53 31.77 -8.07
CA ILE A 792 -2.53 30.70 -8.02
C ILE A 792 -1.66 30.72 -9.28
N LEU A 793 -2.26 30.87 -10.47
CA LEU A 793 -1.52 30.95 -11.72
C LEU A 793 -0.57 32.15 -11.74
N ASP A 794 -1.01 33.33 -11.31
CA ASP A 794 -0.17 34.52 -11.23
C ASP A 794 1.03 34.33 -10.28
N LEU A 795 0.82 33.68 -9.12
CA LEU A 795 1.92 33.34 -8.21
C LEU A 795 2.89 32.33 -8.82
N ILE A 796 2.39 31.30 -9.53
CA ILE A 796 3.24 30.36 -10.27
C ILE A 796 4.10 31.11 -11.29
N TYR A 797 3.52 32.04 -12.05
CA TYR A 797 4.28 32.84 -13.03
C TYR A 797 5.32 33.73 -12.36
N LYS A 798 4.96 34.36 -11.23
CA LYS A 798 5.89 35.18 -10.45
C LYS A 798 7.10 34.36 -9.99
N GLU A 799 6.87 33.24 -9.30
CA GLU A 799 7.96 32.42 -8.76
C GLU A 799 8.81 31.78 -9.86
N GLU A 800 8.22 31.44 -11.00
CA GLU A 800 8.98 30.95 -12.15
C GLU A 800 9.84 32.07 -12.78
N SER A 801 9.37 33.32 -12.76
CA SER A 801 10.13 34.46 -13.29
C SER A 801 11.29 34.91 -12.40
N SER A 802 11.23 34.61 -11.09
CA SER A 802 12.24 35.01 -10.11
C SER A 802 13.35 33.97 -9.90
N GLU A 803 13.37 32.86 -10.66
CA GLU A 803 14.26 31.70 -10.47
C GLU A 803 14.19 31.06 -9.06
N ASN A 804 13.19 31.41 -8.25
CA ASN A 804 12.99 30.85 -6.92
C ASN A 804 12.60 29.38 -6.99
N SER A 805 13.05 28.59 -6.02
CA SER A 805 12.54 27.22 -5.84
C SER A 805 11.14 27.27 -5.21
N TRP A 806 10.14 26.74 -5.91
CA TRP A 806 8.75 26.77 -5.45
C TRP A 806 8.01 25.43 -5.60
N THR A 807 6.99 25.23 -4.76
CA THR A 807 6.04 24.10 -4.82
C THR A 807 4.60 24.53 -4.52
N LEU A 808 3.64 23.70 -4.94
CA LEU A 808 2.23 23.86 -4.62
C LEU A 808 1.79 22.83 -3.57
N VAL A 809 0.89 23.24 -2.68
CA VAL A 809 0.23 22.38 -1.70
C VAL A 809 -1.29 22.48 -1.85
N GLN A 810 -1.94 21.35 -2.11
CA GLN A 810 -3.41 21.25 -2.15
C GLN A 810 -3.98 21.31 -0.73
N VAL A 811 -4.45 22.48 -0.33
CA VAL A 811 -5.20 22.67 0.92
C VAL A 811 -6.68 22.58 0.61
N SER A 812 -7.22 21.37 0.70
CA SER A 812 -8.63 21.13 0.40
C SER A 812 -9.53 21.86 1.40
N SER A 813 -10.68 22.36 0.93
CA SER A 813 -11.82 22.83 1.72
C SER A 813 -13.00 21.86 1.59
N PRO A 814 -13.79 21.63 2.66
CA PRO A 814 -14.99 20.80 2.59
C PRO A 814 -16.15 21.51 1.86
N LYS A 815 -16.02 22.83 1.63
CA LYS A 815 -17.01 23.63 0.89
C LYS A 815 -16.93 23.38 -0.61
N ILE A 816 -15.73 23.05 -1.13
CA ILE A 816 -15.49 22.73 -2.53
C ILE A 816 -15.85 21.26 -2.80
N ASP A 817 -16.50 20.99 -3.92
CA ASP A 817 -16.93 19.64 -4.30
C ASP A 817 -15.74 18.68 -4.42
N ALA A 818 -15.73 17.62 -3.62
CA ALA A 818 -14.68 16.61 -3.57
C ALA A 818 -14.39 15.89 -4.89
N ARG A 819 -15.32 15.94 -5.85
CA ARG A 819 -15.16 15.33 -7.18
C ARG A 819 -14.36 16.19 -8.14
N LEU A 820 -14.23 17.49 -7.86
CA LEU A 820 -13.38 18.37 -8.64
C LEU A 820 -11.93 17.94 -8.47
N LYS A 821 -11.21 17.94 -9.58
CA LYS A 821 -9.78 17.71 -9.62
C LYS A 821 -9.06 19.05 -9.60
N VAL A 822 -7.76 19.02 -9.36
CA VAL A 822 -6.90 20.19 -9.56
C VAL A 822 -7.13 20.76 -10.96
N SER A 823 -7.26 22.08 -11.05
CA SER A 823 -7.51 22.79 -12.32
C SER A 823 -6.61 22.29 -13.45
N THR A 824 -7.20 22.10 -14.64
CA THR A 824 -6.45 21.75 -15.85
C THR A 824 -5.44 22.83 -16.22
N LYS A 825 -5.73 24.12 -15.96
CA LYS A 825 -4.77 25.22 -16.21
C LYS A 825 -3.56 25.13 -15.28
N ILE A 826 -3.79 24.85 -14.00
CA ILE A 826 -2.71 24.61 -13.02
C ILE A 826 -1.89 23.37 -13.43
N ARG A 827 -2.55 22.28 -13.82
CA ARG A 827 -1.91 21.06 -14.32
C ARG A 827 -1.05 21.28 -15.56
N THR A 828 -1.50 22.14 -16.48
CA THR A 828 -0.69 22.55 -17.64
C THR A 828 0.61 23.19 -17.19
N GLN A 829 0.58 24.12 -16.23
CA GLN A 829 1.79 24.77 -15.74
C GLN A 829 2.71 23.77 -15.02
N LEU A 830 2.16 22.93 -14.14
CA LEU A 830 2.91 21.87 -13.46
C LEU A 830 3.63 20.94 -14.46
N THR A 831 2.93 20.54 -15.53
CA THR A 831 3.52 19.69 -16.59
C THR A 831 4.59 20.45 -17.37
N LYS A 832 4.32 21.70 -17.74
CA LYS A 832 5.26 22.57 -18.48
C LYS A 832 6.57 22.78 -17.74
N TYR A 833 6.52 22.98 -16.42
CA TYR A 833 7.69 23.20 -15.57
C TYR A 833 8.23 21.91 -14.93
N ASN A 834 7.67 20.74 -15.29
CA ASN A 834 8.03 19.44 -14.72
C ASN A 834 8.00 19.41 -13.17
N LYS A 835 6.97 20.02 -12.58
CA LYS A 835 6.75 20.08 -11.12
C LYS A 835 5.50 19.28 -10.74
N CYS A 836 5.52 18.64 -9.59
CA CYS A 836 4.38 17.93 -9.01
C CYS A 836 3.99 18.60 -7.69
N LEU A 837 2.76 18.39 -7.22
CA LEU A 837 2.34 18.88 -5.91
C LEU A 837 3.17 18.24 -4.79
N SER A 838 3.44 19.01 -3.74
CA SER A 838 3.88 18.45 -2.45
C SER A 838 2.68 17.87 -1.70
N VAL A 839 2.82 16.64 -1.21
CA VAL A 839 1.71 15.80 -0.75
C VAL A 839 1.84 15.38 0.72
N TYR A 840 0.75 14.85 1.27
CA TYR A 840 0.70 14.27 2.63
C TYR A 840 1.87 13.32 2.90
N GLY A 841 2.44 13.43 4.10
CA GLY A 841 3.59 12.65 4.56
C GLY A 841 4.93 13.38 4.39
N GLU A 842 5.05 14.31 3.44
CA GLU A 842 6.30 15.05 3.24
C GLU A 842 6.60 16.04 4.37
N GLN A 843 7.89 16.35 4.53
CA GLN A 843 8.38 17.45 5.36
C GLN A 843 9.02 18.52 4.47
N LEU A 844 8.55 19.75 4.61
CA LEU A 844 8.95 20.91 3.81
C LEU A 844 9.51 22.01 4.72
N SER A 845 10.54 22.70 4.25
CA SER A 845 11.01 23.96 4.85
C SER A 845 11.07 25.06 3.80
N CYS A 846 10.58 26.25 4.11
CA CYS A 846 10.61 27.38 3.17
C CYS A 846 10.85 28.75 3.79
N GLN A 847 11.15 29.74 2.94
CA GLN A 847 11.22 31.14 3.37
C GLN A 847 9.80 31.70 3.51
N GLN A 848 8.99 31.56 2.46
CA GLN A 848 7.67 32.17 2.35
C GLN A 848 6.58 31.13 2.07
N ILE A 849 5.47 31.20 2.80
CA ILE A 849 4.21 30.56 2.41
C ILE A 849 3.25 31.63 1.90
N TYR A 850 2.70 31.45 0.70
CA TYR A 850 1.49 32.14 0.24
C TYR A 850 0.29 31.21 0.44
N PHE A 851 -0.56 31.51 1.42
CA PHE A 851 -1.76 30.75 1.70
C PHE A 851 -2.99 31.46 1.12
N ILE A 852 -3.59 30.92 0.07
CA ILE A 852 -4.73 31.50 -0.64
C ILE A 852 -6.03 30.88 -0.15
N GLU A 853 -6.94 31.71 0.34
CA GLU A 853 -8.21 31.25 0.87
C GLU A 853 -9.41 32.05 0.33
N ASN A 854 -10.42 31.34 -0.14
CA ASN A 854 -11.70 31.87 -0.59
C ASN A 854 -12.76 31.72 0.52
N GLY A 855 -12.70 32.64 1.49
CA GLY A 855 -13.52 32.63 2.69
C GLY A 855 -12.99 31.70 3.79
N ILE A 856 -12.95 32.19 5.03
CA ILE A 856 -12.31 31.50 6.17
C ILE A 856 -12.89 30.09 6.34
N ASN A 857 -12.02 29.07 6.31
CA ASN A 857 -12.37 27.72 6.71
C ASN A 857 -12.09 27.53 8.21
N GLU A 858 -13.07 26.98 8.92
CA GLU A 858 -12.91 26.64 10.35
C GLU A 858 -12.17 25.31 10.54
N VAL A 859 -12.15 24.46 9.50
CA VAL A 859 -11.54 23.13 9.53
C VAL A 859 -10.78 22.86 8.23
N TYR A 860 -9.62 22.24 8.38
CA TYR A 860 -8.72 21.89 7.29
C TYR A 860 -8.47 20.39 7.21
N SER A 861 -8.05 19.94 6.02
CA SER A 861 -7.77 18.53 5.74
C SER A 861 -6.64 17.98 6.61
N SER A 862 -6.79 16.74 7.07
CA SER A 862 -5.70 16.01 7.73
C SER A 862 -4.61 15.50 6.77
N TYR A 863 -4.83 15.60 5.44
CA TYR A 863 -3.92 15.10 4.41
C TYR A 863 -3.02 16.20 3.85
N LEU A 864 -2.17 16.78 4.70
CA LEU A 864 -1.23 17.83 4.33
C LEU A 864 0.24 17.47 4.65
N PRO A 865 1.22 17.97 3.88
CA PRO A 865 2.62 17.90 4.27
C PRO A 865 2.86 18.70 5.56
N LYS A 866 3.90 18.35 6.31
CA LYS A 866 4.39 19.20 7.40
C LYS A 866 5.24 20.31 6.81
N ILE A 867 4.90 21.57 7.11
CA ILE A 867 5.57 22.74 6.53
C ILE A 867 6.10 23.65 7.63
N SER A 868 7.40 23.93 7.61
CA SER A 868 8.04 24.96 8.42
C SER A 868 8.44 26.15 7.53
N ALA A 869 8.14 27.37 7.96
CA ALA A 869 8.38 28.60 7.20
C ALA A 869 8.94 29.74 8.05
N ASN A 870 9.64 30.69 7.42
CA ASN A 870 10.02 31.92 8.10
C ASN A 870 8.87 32.93 8.12
N GLU A 871 8.17 33.08 6.99
CA GLU A 871 7.06 34.03 6.80
C GLU A 871 5.81 33.35 6.24
N LEU A 872 4.64 33.66 6.80
CA LEU A 872 3.32 33.29 6.29
C LEU A 872 2.57 34.53 5.81
N SER A 873 2.22 34.55 4.52
CA SER A 873 1.36 35.55 3.88
C SER A 873 0.01 34.91 3.54
N VAL A 874 -1.06 35.38 4.17
CA VAL A 874 -2.42 34.92 3.87
C VAL A 874 -3.07 35.83 2.84
N ILE A 875 -3.54 35.27 1.73
CA ILE A 875 -4.19 35.93 0.59
C ILE A 875 -5.68 35.58 0.66
N VAL A 876 -6.51 36.54 1.05
CA VAL A 876 -7.96 36.33 1.17
C VAL A 876 -8.67 36.81 -0.09
N CYS A 877 -9.33 35.92 -0.83
CA CYS A 877 -10.15 36.24 -2.00
C CYS A 877 -11.64 36.16 -1.63
N SER A 878 -12.32 37.27 -1.28
CA SER A 878 -13.75 37.25 -0.92
C SER A 878 -14.57 38.23 -1.75
N LYS A 879 -15.76 37.82 -2.20
CA LYS A 879 -16.79 38.69 -2.81
C LYS A 879 -17.78 39.27 -1.79
N THR A 880 -17.79 38.79 -0.55
CA THR A 880 -18.79 39.17 0.46
C THR A 880 -18.17 39.96 1.61
N GLU A 881 -18.78 41.10 1.96
CA GLU A 881 -18.38 42.08 2.99
C GLU A 881 -18.31 41.54 4.44
N LYS A 882 -18.69 40.28 4.70
CA LYS A 882 -18.74 39.73 6.06
C LYS A 882 -17.44 39.00 6.43
N PHE A 883 -16.37 39.77 6.66
CA PHE A 883 -15.24 39.32 7.46
C PHE A 883 -15.43 39.81 8.90
N SER A 884 -15.89 38.94 9.81
CA SER A 884 -16.11 39.30 11.23
C SER A 884 -15.39 38.36 12.22
N LEU A 885 -14.26 37.78 11.82
CA LEU A 885 -13.37 37.03 12.70
C LEU A 885 -12.13 37.88 13.01
N SER A 886 -11.69 37.90 14.26
CA SER A 886 -10.46 38.60 14.64
C SER A 886 -9.25 37.90 14.00
N ASN A 887 -8.25 38.67 13.57
CA ASN A 887 -6.99 38.16 13.02
C ASN A 887 -6.34 37.08 13.91
N ALA A 888 -6.58 37.14 15.23
CA ALA A 888 -6.10 36.13 16.18
C ALA A 888 -6.65 34.73 15.89
N THR A 889 -7.96 34.58 15.63
CA THR A 889 -8.59 33.27 15.42
C THR A 889 -8.13 32.60 14.12
N LEU A 890 -7.93 33.38 13.05
CA LEU A 890 -7.42 32.89 11.77
C LEU A 890 -6.00 32.34 11.90
N PHE A 891 -5.11 33.07 12.58
CA PHE A 891 -3.73 32.58 12.75
C PHE A 891 -3.60 31.42 13.73
N THR A 892 -4.52 31.30 14.69
CA THR A 892 -4.56 30.12 15.57
C THR A 892 -4.87 28.87 14.76
N SER A 893 -5.88 28.88 13.86
CA SER A 893 -6.21 27.71 13.04
C SER A 893 -5.13 27.38 12.00
N LEU A 894 -4.42 28.39 11.49
CA LEU A 894 -3.28 28.17 10.59
C LEU A 894 -2.03 27.66 11.32
N GLY A 895 -1.86 27.98 12.61
CA GLY A 895 -0.77 27.46 13.44
C GLY A 895 -0.83 25.94 13.67
N ASP A 896 -2.01 25.34 13.50
CA ASP A 896 -2.17 23.88 13.51
C ASP A 896 -1.73 23.22 12.20
N LEU A 897 -1.58 24.00 11.12
CA LEU A 897 -1.21 23.53 9.78
C LEU A 897 0.24 23.79 9.41
N PHE A 898 0.73 24.98 9.77
CA PHE A 898 2.02 25.50 9.38
C PHE A 898 2.80 25.92 10.62
N ASP A 899 4.07 25.57 10.68
CA ASP A 899 5.01 26.10 11.67
C ASP A 899 5.68 27.35 11.07
N PHE A 900 5.46 28.53 11.64
CA PHE A 900 5.98 29.79 11.09
C PHE A 900 6.46 30.78 12.16
N LYS A 901 7.52 31.54 11.85
CA LYS A 901 8.11 32.52 12.78
C LYS A 901 7.43 33.88 12.74
N THR A 902 7.09 34.35 11.54
CA THR A 902 6.51 35.68 11.30
C THR A 902 5.24 35.58 10.46
N LYS A 903 4.32 36.53 10.62
CA LYS A 903 2.98 36.47 10.00
C LYS A 903 2.54 37.80 9.42
N ARG A 904 1.98 37.75 8.21
CA ARG A 904 1.41 38.88 7.47
C ARG A 904 0.07 38.46 6.84
N ILE A 905 -0.94 39.34 6.89
CA ILE A 905 -2.21 39.15 6.16
C ILE A 905 -2.22 40.12 4.98
N LEU A 906 -2.55 39.63 3.79
CA LEU A 906 -2.77 40.38 2.57
C LEU A 906 -4.24 40.17 2.13
N TYR A 907 -5.04 41.24 2.15
CA TYR A 907 -6.46 41.16 1.80
C TYR A 907 -6.67 41.46 0.31
N PHE A 908 -7.38 40.58 -0.41
CA PHE A 908 -7.75 40.75 -1.83
C PHE A 908 -9.26 40.69 -2.00
N SER A 909 -9.90 41.86 -2.05
CA SER A 909 -11.29 41.94 -2.46
C SER A 909 -11.39 42.55 -3.85
N SER A 910 -12.16 41.92 -4.74
CA SER A 910 -12.64 42.57 -5.97
C SER A 910 -13.63 43.72 -5.69
N SER A 911 -13.95 43.97 -4.41
CA SER A 911 -14.85 45.03 -3.95
C SER A 911 -14.71 45.24 -2.43
N VAL A 912 -14.09 46.36 -2.03
CA VAL A 912 -13.96 46.91 -0.66
C VAL A 912 -12.61 46.67 0.04
N ILE A 913 -11.87 47.77 0.26
CA ILE A 913 -10.83 47.93 1.28
C ILE A 913 -11.53 48.42 2.56
N PRO A 914 -11.39 47.74 3.72
CA PRO A 914 -11.88 48.26 5.00
C PRO A 914 -11.12 49.55 5.37
N GLN A 915 -11.83 50.59 5.81
CA GLN A 915 -11.25 51.92 6.11
C GLN A 915 -10.24 51.97 7.28
N ASP A 916 -9.97 50.85 7.96
CA ASP A 916 -9.09 50.79 9.15
C ASP A 916 -7.88 49.86 9.01
N VAL A 917 -7.45 49.55 7.78
CA VAL A 917 -6.15 48.87 7.58
C VAL A 917 -5.06 49.92 7.47
N SER A 918 -4.12 49.91 8.42
CA SER A 918 -2.94 50.79 8.46
C SER A 918 -2.27 50.88 7.09
N LYS A 919 -1.89 52.09 6.68
CA LYS A 919 -1.24 52.43 5.39
C LYS A 919 -0.02 51.58 5.02
N ASP A 920 0.56 50.83 5.97
CA ASP A 920 1.72 49.96 5.76
C ASP A 920 1.36 48.52 5.32
N CYS A 921 0.07 48.18 5.17
CA CYS A 921 -0.41 46.80 4.98
C CYS A 921 -0.89 46.42 3.57
N VAL A 922 -0.80 47.30 2.58
CA VAL A 922 -1.22 46.99 1.20
C VAL A 922 -0.08 47.41 0.31
N ASP A 923 0.66 46.46 -0.27
CA ASP A 923 1.81 46.81 -1.13
C ASP A 923 2.12 45.77 -2.23
N PHE A 924 1.27 44.77 -2.40
CA PHE A 924 1.46 43.73 -3.41
C PHE A 924 0.11 43.24 -3.91
N LEU A 925 -0.08 43.28 -5.23
CA LEU A 925 -1.27 42.90 -6.02
C LEU A 925 -2.40 43.95 -5.97
N PHE A 926 -2.22 45.03 -6.73
CA PHE A 926 -3.14 46.16 -6.79
C PHE A 926 -3.77 46.36 -8.17
N GLU A 927 -4.89 47.10 -8.17
CA GLU A 927 -5.07 48.23 -9.08
C GLU A 927 -4.33 49.45 -8.49
N GLU A 928 -3.07 49.67 -8.90
CA GLU A 928 -2.28 50.84 -8.48
C GLU A 928 -1.92 51.67 -9.70
N ILE A 929 -2.21 52.96 -9.61
CA ILE A 929 -1.69 53.98 -10.52
C ILE A 929 -0.38 54.46 -9.92
N VAL A 930 0.74 54.07 -10.52
CA VAL A 930 2.09 54.43 -10.09
C VAL A 930 2.58 55.59 -10.95
N SER A 931 2.98 56.70 -10.34
CA SER A 931 3.63 57.81 -11.05
C SER A 931 5.14 57.74 -10.83
N LEU A 932 5.92 57.84 -11.92
CA LEU A 932 7.37 57.70 -11.90
C LEU A 932 8.02 58.74 -12.80
N ASN A 933 8.94 59.53 -12.26
CA ASN A 933 9.84 60.36 -13.07
C ASN A 933 10.99 59.52 -13.61
N MET A 934 11.32 59.69 -14.90
CA MET A 934 12.39 58.94 -15.54
C MET A 934 13.77 59.26 -14.96
N SER A 935 13.97 60.45 -14.39
CA SER A 935 15.18 60.79 -13.61
C SER A 935 15.36 59.99 -12.33
N GLU A 936 14.28 59.41 -11.78
CA GLU A 936 14.27 58.63 -10.53
C GLU A 936 14.20 57.12 -10.78
N LEU A 937 14.10 56.69 -12.05
CA LEU A 937 13.89 55.29 -12.41
C LEU A 937 14.90 54.37 -11.73
N ASP A 938 16.19 54.71 -11.73
CA ASP A 938 17.25 53.86 -11.18
C ASP A 938 17.16 53.68 -9.67
N THR A 939 16.68 54.71 -8.95
CA THR A 939 16.56 54.71 -7.48
C THR A 939 15.21 54.19 -6.97
N THR A 940 14.20 54.14 -7.83
CA THR A 940 12.85 53.72 -7.45
C THR A 940 12.68 52.20 -7.60
N GLU A 941 12.27 51.54 -6.51
CA GLU A 941 11.80 50.14 -6.55
C GLU A 941 10.36 50.12 -7.09
N LEU A 942 10.17 49.56 -8.29
CA LEU A 942 8.86 49.47 -8.93
C LEU A 942 8.11 48.23 -8.43
N ARG A 943 7.10 48.44 -7.58
CA ARG A 943 6.15 47.39 -7.17
C ARG A 943 4.94 47.41 -8.08
N VAL A 944 4.80 46.40 -8.93
CA VAL A 944 3.76 46.34 -9.97
C VAL A 944 3.11 44.95 -10.03
N SER A 945 1.93 44.86 -10.64
CA SER A 945 1.18 43.61 -10.82
C SER A 945 2.05 42.56 -11.54
N PRO A 946 2.15 41.32 -11.04
CA PRO A 946 2.89 40.26 -11.71
C PRO A 946 2.19 39.79 -13.01
N SER A 947 0.90 40.09 -13.16
CA SER A 947 0.14 39.68 -14.34
C SER A 947 0.28 40.70 -15.47
N ILE A 948 -0.12 41.96 -15.23
CA ILE A 948 -0.17 42.99 -16.27
C ILE A 948 0.31 44.35 -15.74
N SER A 949 1.34 44.92 -16.39
CA SER A 949 1.68 46.33 -16.26
C SER A 949 1.32 47.09 -17.53
N ILE A 950 0.52 48.14 -17.37
CA ILE A 950 0.27 49.13 -18.40
C ILE A 950 1.33 50.21 -18.24
N VAL A 951 2.21 50.34 -19.22
CA VAL A 951 3.25 51.38 -19.25
C VAL A 951 2.78 52.49 -20.16
N MET A 952 2.63 53.69 -19.58
CA MET A 952 2.15 54.88 -20.27
C MET A 952 3.21 55.98 -20.15
N PRO A 953 4.08 56.14 -21.15
CA PRO A 953 4.95 57.30 -21.26
C PRO A 953 4.12 58.60 -21.36
N CYS A 954 4.39 59.54 -20.47
CA CYS A 954 3.67 60.80 -20.32
C CYS A 954 4.60 62.01 -20.36
N ILE A 955 4.12 63.10 -20.95
CA ILE A 955 4.71 64.44 -20.85
C ILE A 955 3.77 65.42 -20.14
N ASP A 956 2.48 65.07 -20.05
CA ASP A 956 1.44 65.83 -19.35
C ASP A 956 0.93 64.98 -18.17
N GLU A 957 1.28 65.39 -16.97
CA GLU A 957 0.97 64.68 -15.72
C GLU A 957 -0.55 64.64 -15.46
N GLU A 958 -1.26 65.75 -15.70
CA GLU A 958 -2.70 65.83 -15.43
C GLU A 958 -3.49 64.91 -16.38
N LEU A 959 -3.13 64.93 -17.67
CA LEU A 959 -3.70 64.03 -18.66
C LEU A 959 -3.34 62.57 -18.36
N GLY A 960 -2.08 62.30 -17.99
CA GLY A 960 -1.62 60.98 -17.58
C GLY A 960 -2.45 60.40 -16.43
N HIS A 961 -2.70 61.17 -15.37
CA HIS A 961 -3.52 60.71 -14.25
C HIS A 961 -4.98 60.44 -14.64
N LYS A 962 -5.59 61.31 -15.46
CA LYS A 962 -6.97 61.10 -15.95
C LYS A 962 -7.06 59.82 -16.78
N THR A 963 -6.13 59.64 -17.71
CA THR A 963 -6.09 58.45 -18.57
C THR A 963 -5.85 57.18 -17.75
N ALA A 964 -4.94 57.21 -16.78
CA ALA A 964 -4.68 56.08 -15.90
C ALA A 964 -5.91 55.65 -15.09
N GLN A 965 -6.69 56.60 -14.57
CA GLN A 965 -7.95 56.32 -13.88
C GLN A 965 -8.97 55.63 -14.79
N ILE A 966 -9.07 56.06 -16.05
CA ILE A 966 -10.00 55.45 -17.02
C ILE A 966 -9.52 54.06 -17.44
N LEU A 967 -8.21 53.88 -17.67
CA LEU A 967 -7.57 52.59 -17.96
C LEU A 967 -7.86 51.56 -16.87
N SER A 968 -7.58 51.91 -15.62
CA SER A 968 -7.79 51.03 -14.46
C SER A 968 -9.27 50.73 -14.26
N SER A 969 -10.14 51.75 -14.18
CA SER A 969 -11.57 51.57 -13.86
C SER A 969 -12.37 50.75 -14.88
N ARG A 970 -11.82 50.53 -16.08
CA ARG A 970 -12.47 49.78 -17.16
C ARG A 970 -11.73 48.50 -17.54
N ALA A 971 -10.62 48.16 -16.87
CA ALA A 971 -9.79 47.02 -17.21
C ALA A 971 -10.54 45.67 -17.11
N GLY A 972 -11.41 45.51 -16.11
CA GLY A 972 -12.13 44.26 -15.85
C GLY A 972 -11.24 43.14 -15.28
N THR A 973 -9.96 43.41 -15.04
CA THR A 973 -8.96 42.52 -14.43
C THR A 973 -7.90 43.36 -13.72
N GLY A 974 -7.22 42.80 -12.72
CA GLY A 974 -6.20 43.52 -11.96
C GLY A 974 -4.97 43.86 -12.81
N CYS A 975 -4.50 45.11 -12.72
CA CYS A 975 -3.32 45.61 -13.43
C CYS A 975 -2.67 46.79 -12.69
N SER A 976 -1.39 47.02 -12.94
CA SER A 976 -0.73 48.27 -12.52
C SER A 976 -0.68 49.22 -13.71
N VAL A 977 -1.07 50.49 -13.50
CA VAL A 977 -0.91 51.54 -14.51
C VAL A 977 0.25 52.43 -14.11
N ILE A 978 1.30 52.45 -14.93
CA ILE A 978 2.52 53.19 -14.68
C ILE A 978 2.51 54.43 -15.56
N ILE A 979 2.34 55.59 -14.92
CA ILE A 979 2.51 56.91 -15.51
C ILE A 979 4.02 57.20 -15.49
N ALA A 980 4.68 57.01 -16.63
CA ALA A 980 6.12 57.22 -16.77
C ALA A 980 6.37 58.64 -17.31
N MET A 981 6.62 59.58 -16.41
CA MET A 981 6.89 60.99 -16.73
C MET A 981 8.27 61.14 -17.38
N ASP A 982 8.29 61.45 -18.68
CA ASP A 982 9.51 61.65 -19.48
C ASP A 982 10.14 63.04 -19.24
N ASP A 983 10.55 63.29 -18.00
CA ASP A 983 11.16 64.54 -17.53
C ASP A 983 12.57 64.77 -18.12
N ILE A 984 13.27 63.69 -18.49
CA ILE A 984 14.58 63.73 -19.16
C ILE A 984 14.50 63.85 -20.69
N ARG A 985 13.29 63.87 -21.27
CA ARG A 985 13.02 63.94 -22.72
C ARG A 985 13.73 62.84 -23.54
N GLY A 986 13.73 61.61 -23.03
CA GLY A 986 14.26 60.43 -23.72
C GLY A 986 13.40 59.93 -24.88
N GLY A 987 12.13 60.36 -24.95
CA GLY A 987 11.16 59.97 -25.96
C GLY A 987 10.44 58.67 -25.63
N PHE A 988 9.26 58.48 -26.25
CA PHE A 988 8.32 57.38 -25.98
C PHE A 988 9.00 56.00 -25.91
N MET A 989 9.86 55.71 -26.88
CA MET A 989 10.56 54.42 -27.01
C MET A 989 11.53 54.17 -25.85
N SER A 990 12.34 55.17 -25.49
CA SER A 990 13.30 55.06 -24.40
C SER A 990 12.58 54.89 -23.07
N THR A 991 11.58 55.73 -22.82
CA THR A 991 10.76 55.71 -21.60
C THR A 991 10.05 54.37 -21.42
N LEU A 992 9.36 53.89 -22.46
CA LEU A 992 8.65 52.61 -22.43
C LEU A 992 9.59 51.44 -22.13
N ASN A 993 10.70 51.32 -22.86
CA ASN A 993 11.60 50.18 -22.70
C ASN A 993 12.32 50.20 -21.34
N SER A 994 12.75 51.36 -20.86
CA SER A 994 13.43 51.48 -19.57
C SER A 994 12.51 51.11 -18.40
N VAL A 995 11.24 51.55 -18.44
CA VAL A 995 10.26 51.16 -17.42
C VAL A 995 9.90 49.68 -17.55
N ALA A 996 9.61 49.19 -18.76
CA ALA A 996 9.25 47.80 -18.98
C ALA A 996 10.38 46.82 -18.59
N ALA A 997 11.64 47.23 -18.71
CA ALA A 997 12.78 46.45 -18.24
C ALA A 997 12.75 46.22 -16.72
N LYS A 998 12.25 47.20 -15.95
CA LYS A 998 12.07 47.12 -14.48
C LYS A 998 10.76 46.45 -14.04
N CYS A 999 9.81 46.20 -14.95
CA CYS A 999 8.53 45.58 -14.60
C CYS A 999 8.58 44.06 -14.81
N ASP A 1000 8.42 43.26 -13.76
CA ASP A 1000 8.41 41.79 -13.86
C ASP A 1000 7.06 41.18 -14.26
N SER A 1001 6.14 42.01 -14.76
CA SER A 1001 4.84 41.56 -15.24
C SER A 1001 4.95 40.61 -16.42
N ARG A 1002 4.10 39.56 -16.42
CA ARG A 1002 3.96 38.61 -17.53
C ARG A 1002 3.62 39.31 -18.84
N PHE A 1003 2.74 40.31 -18.75
CA PHE A 1003 2.34 41.14 -19.86
C PHE A 1003 2.67 42.60 -19.63
N ILE A 1004 3.25 43.21 -20.66
CA ILE A 1004 3.40 44.66 -20.74
C ILE A 1004 2.43 45.18 -21.79
N VAL A 1005 1.57 46.11 -21.38
CA VAL A 1005 0.68 46.83 -22.28
C VAL A 1005 1.27 48.21 -22.52
N PHE A 1006 1.60 48.53 -23.75
CA PHE A 1006 2.08 49.86 -24.11
C PHE A 1006 0.93 50.72 -24.62
N VAL A 1007 0.74 51.88 -24.00
CA VAL A 1007 -0.33 52.83 -24.32
C VAL A 1007 0.20 54.26 -24.38
N ALA A 1008 -0.56 55.16 -25.00
CA ALA A 1008 -0.29 56.60 -25.00
C ALA A 1008 -1.13 57.32 -23.93
N GLN A 1009 -0.69 58.52 -23.53
CA GLN A 1009 -1.35 59.33 -22.51
C GLN A 1009 -2.78 59.80 -22.87
N ASP A 1010 -3.20 59.63 -24.11
CA ASP A 1010 -4.51 59.98 -24.70
C ASP A 1010 -5.34 58.75 -25.11
N ALA A 1011 -4.99 57.56 -24.61
CA ALA A 1011 -5.73 56.33 -24.87
C ALA A 1011 -7.08 56.30 -24.14
N PHE A 1012 -8.12 55.76 -24.79
CA PHE A 1012 -9.45 55.57 -24.22
C PHE A 1012 -9.91 54.10 -24.35
N PRO A 1013 -10.10 53.39 -23.22
CA PRO A 1013 -10.48 51.98 -23.22
C PRO A 1013 -12.00 51.72 -23.29
N GLY A 1014 -12.37 50.60 -23.92
CA GLY A 1014 -13.67 49.95 -23.76
C GLY A 1014 -13.89 49.41 -22.34
N ARG A 1015 -15.10 48.93 -22.02
CA ARG A 1015 -15.33 48.20 -20.76
C ARG A 1015 -14.75 46.79 -20.86
N ASP A 1016 -14.17 46.31 -19.77
CA ASP A 1016 -13.53 45.00 -19.65
C ASP A 1016 -12.44 44.75 -20.70
N TRP A 1017 -11.87 45.81 -21.27
CA TRP A 1017 -10.98 45.74 -22.43
C TRP A 1017 -9.78 44.83 -22.13
N LEU A 1018 -9.18 44.98 -20.96
CA LEU A 1018 -7.98 44.25 -20.59
C LEU A 1018 -8.28 42.80 -20.23
N LYS A 1019 -9.43 42.53 -19.58
CA LYS A 1019 -9.91 41.18 -19.32
C LYS A 1019 -10.12 40.39 -20.63
N ILE A 1020 -10.83 40.99 -21.59
CA ILE A 1020 -11.10 40.38 -22.90
C ILE A 1020 -9.77 40.08 -23.63
N ALA A 1021 -8.83 41.02 -23.57
CA ALA A 1021 -7.52 40.83 -24.18
C ALA A 1021 -6.71 39.72 -23.49
N LEU A 1022 -6.72 39.68 -22.15
CA LEU A 1022 -6.03 38.64 -21.37
C LEU A 1022 -6.56 37.25 -21.71
N GLU A 1023 -7.87 37.09 -21.80
CA GLU A 1023 -8.50 35.83 -22.21
C GLU A 1023 -8.06 35.42 -23.63
N SER A 1024 -8.05 36.36 -24.57
CA SER A 1024 -7.70 36.11 -25.97
C SER A 1024 -6.22 35.74 -26.16
N ILE A 1025 -5.28 36.50 -25.55
CA ILE A 1025 -3.84 36.22 -25.66
C ILE A 1025 -3.44 34.89 -24.98
N GLU A 1026 -4.15 34.49 -23.93
CA GLU A 1026 -3.93 33.21 -23.24
C GLU A 1026 -4.48 32.05 -24.05
N ASN A 1027 -5.71 32.16 -24.56
CA ASN A 1027 -6.35 31.09 -25.33
C ASN A 1027 -5.59 30.73 -26.61
N GLU A 1028 -5.03 31.74 -27.29
CA GLU A 1028 -4.24 31.56 -28.51
C GLU A 1028 -2.75 31.31 -28.23
N GLU A 1029 -2.34 31.27 -26.96
CA GLU A 1029 -0.94 31.30 -26.52
C GLU A 1029 -0.07 32.33 -27.28
N ALA A 1030 -0.65 33.49 -27.60
CA ALA A 1030 0.01 34.50 -28.41
C ALA A 1030 1.13 35.23 -27.63
N GLY A 1031 2.10 35.72 -28.38
CA GLY A 1031 3.22 36.53 -27.90
C GLY A 1031 2.90 38.04 -27.94
N LEU A 1032 2.07 38.45 -28.89
CA LEU A 1032 1.57 39.81 -29.05
C LEU A 1032 0.07 39.80 -29.34
N LEU A 1033 -0.68 40.62 -28.61
CA LEU A 1033 -2.07 40.95 -28.92
C LEU A 1033 -2.17 42.40 -29.41
N ALA A 1034 -2.89 42.58 -30.52
CA ALA A 1034 -3.33 43.89 -31.00
C ALA A 1034 -4.75 44.17 -30.51
N PHE A 1035 -4.93 45.32 -29.87
CA PHE A 1035 -6.25 45.83 -29.46
C PHE A 1035 -7.03 46.34 -30.67
N ASN A 1036 -8.35 46.45 -30.53
CA ASN A 1036 -9.19 47.16 -31.49
C ASN A 1036 -9.05 48.68 -31.28
N ASP A 1037 -8.23 49.28 -32.13
CA ASP A 1037 -7.97 50.72 -32.17
C ASP A 1037 -8.86 51.50 -33.15
N GLY A 1038 -9.74 50.80 -33.88
CA GLY A 1038 -10.59 51.37 -34.92
C GLY A 1038 -9.87 51.87 -36.18
N LYS A 1039 -8.54 51.75 -36.27
CA LYS A 1039 -7.72 52.29 -37.38
C LYS A 1039 -7.03 51.19 -38.18
N TRP A 1040 -6.32 50.29 -37.50
CA TRP A 1040 -5.49 49.29 -38.18
C TRP A 1040 -6.14 47.90 -38.26
N PHE A 1041 -7.22 47.65 -37.51
CA PHE A 1041 -7.97 46.39 -37.52
C PHE A 1041 -7.06 45.14 -37.42
N GLY A 1042 -6.07 45.19 -36.51
CA GLY A 1042 -5.12 44.08 -36.31
C GLY A 1042 -3.99 43.97 -37.34
N ARG A 1043 -3.88 44.91 -38.29
CA ARG A 1043 -2.70 44.97 -39.19
C ARG A 1043 -1.43 45.33 -38.43
N ILE A 1044 -1.53 46.24 -37.47
CA ILE A 1044 -0.45 46.75 -36.60
C ILE A 1044 -1.00 46.79 -35.17
N ALA A 1045 -0.18 46.40 -34.19
CA ALA A 1045 -0.45 46.65 -32.77
C ALA A 1045 -0.01 48.08 -32.40
N SER A 1046 -0.80 49.08 -32.78
CA SER A 1046 -0.58 50.50 -32.43
C SER A 1046 -0.54 50.71 -30.91
N PHE A 1047 -1.46 50.03 -30.22
CA PHE A 1047 -1.34 49.61 -28.85
C PHE A 1047 -1.30 48.09 -28.80
N GLY A 1048 -0.52 47.53 -27.90
CA GLY A 1048 -0.35 46.08 -27.82
C GLY A 1048 -0.08 45.58 -26.42
N MET A 1049 -0.52 44.35 -26.19
CA MET A 1049 -0.18 43.59 -25.00
C MET A 1049 0.86 42.55 -25.38
N VAL A 1050 2.04 42.67 -24.80
CA VAL A 1050 3.22 41.85 -25.14
C VAL A 1050 3.53 40.89 -24.02
N ARG A 1051 3.69 39.61 -24.35
CA ARG A 1051 4.16 38.60 -23.42
C ARG A 1051 5.69 38.74 -23.25
N LYS A 1052 6.15 39.11 -22.05
CA LYS A 1052 7.57 39.41 -21.77
C LYS A 1052 8.50 38.23 -22.11
N SER A 1053 8.09 37.00 -21.81
CA SER A 1053 8.85 35.79 -22.13
C SER A 1053 8.98 35.50 -23.63
N TRP A 1054 8.04 35.97 -24.45
CA TRP A 1054 8.10 35.81 -25.89
C TRP A 1054 9.06 36.84 -26.51
N ILE A 1055 8.92 38.11 -26.13
CA ILE A 1055 9.69 39.21 -26.74
C ILE A 1055 11.17 39.19 -26.38
N LYS A 1056 11.53 38.60 -25.22
CA LYS A 1056 12.92 38.41 -24.79
C LYS A 1056 13.78 37.65 -25.80
N LYS A 1057 13.16 36.81 -26.64
CA LYS A 1057 13.84 36.10 -27.75
C LYS A 1057 14.39 37.04 -28.83
N PHE A 1058 13.82 38.23 -28.97
CA PHE A 1058 14.12 39.18 -30.05
C PHE A 1058 14.84 40.43 -29.55
N TYR A 1059 14.46 40.96 -28.38
CA TYR A 1059 14.91 42.27 -27.88
C TYR A 1059 15.49 42.24 -26.47
N GLU A 1060 15.86 41.07 -25.95
CA GLU A 1060 16.38 40.90 -24.58
C GLU A 1060 15.44 41.50 -23.52
N ASN A 1061 15.78 42.66 -22.95
CA ASN A 1061 14.99 43.31 -21.89
C ASN A 1061 14.02 44.39 -22.43
N ALA A 1062 14.09 44.73 -23.71
CA ALA A 1062 13.19 45.70 -24.33
C ALA A 1062 11.90 45.04 -24.84
N ILE A 1063 10.80 45.81 -24.86
CA ILE A 1063 9.51 45.36 -25.40
C ILE A 1063 9.36 45.77 -26.85
N LEU A 1064 9.79 46.98 -27.18
CA LEU A 1064 9.89 47.45 -28.56
C LEU A 1064 11.37 47.60 -28.92
N ASN A 1065 11.72 47.42 -30.19
CA ASN A 1065 13.11 47.48 -30.60
C ASN A 1065 13.71 48.87 -30.26
N PRO A 1066 14.79 48.94 -29.43
CA PRO A 1066 15.33 50.20 -28.92
C PRO A 1066 16.02 51.05 -29.99
N TYR A 1067 16.26 50.50 -31.18
CA TYR A 1067 16.85 51.23 -32.29
C TYR A 1067 15.87 52.21 -32.97
N TYR A 1068 14.57 52.14 -32.72
CA TYR A 1068 13.64 53.13 -33.28
C TYR A 1068 13.54 54.38 -32.41
N LYS A 1069 13.45 55.56 -33.05
CA LYS A 1069 13.29 56.84 -32.34
C LYS A 1069 11.83 57.18 -32.04
N ALA A 1070 10.93 56.99 -33.02
CA ALA A 1070 9.54 57.42 -32.90
C ALA A 1070 8.53 56.54 -33.65
N HIS A 1071 8.88 55.95 -34.80
CA HIS A 1071 7.94 55.20 -35.64
C HIS A 1071 8.48 53.80 -35.97
N LYS A 1072 7.60 52.91 -36.45
CA LYS A 1072 7.89 51.54 -36.98
C LYS A 1072 8.26 50.46 -35.96
N ALA A 1073 8.43 50.80 -34.69
CA ALA A 1073 8.67 49.79 -33.66
C ALA A 1073 7.47 48.85 -33.48
N ASP A 1074 6.25 49.40 -33.54
CA ASP A 1074 4.96 48.71 -33.58
C ASP A 1074 4.81 47.80 -34.82
N ASN A 1075 5.30 48.27 -35.98
CA ASN A 1075 5.34 47.45 -37.18
C ASN A 1075 6.27 46.25 -37.01
N GLU A 1076 7.49 46.44 -36.51
CA GLU A 1076 8.47 45.36 -36.38
C GLU A 1076 7.99 44.28 -35.41
N ILE A 1077 7.52 44.65 -34.22
CA ILE A 1077 7.00 43.66 -33.26
C ILE A 1077 5.78 42.91 -33.81
N THR A 1078 4.91 43.59 -34.58
CA THR A 1078 3.75 42.94 -35.21
C THR A 1078 4.19 41.93 -36.28
N VAL A 1079 5.16 42.30 -37.12
CA VAL A 1079 5.73 41.39 -38.13
C VAL A 1079 6.37 40.17 -37.46
N LEU A 1080 7.15 40.38 -36.40
CA LEU A 1080 7.77 39.29 -35.64
C LEU A 1080 6.72 38.33 -35.08
N ALA A 1081 5.66 38.85 -34.48
CA ALA A 1081 4.58 38.02 -33.93
C ALA A 1081 3.87 37.20 -35.01
N LYS A 1082 3.60 37.81 -36.18
CA LYS A 1082 2.98 37.11 -37.32
C LYS A 1082 3.92 36.05 -37.92
N LEU A 1083 5.21 36.37 -38.01
CA LEU A 1083 6.25 35.43 -38.45
C LEU A 1083 6.45 34.28 -37.46
N ASP A 1084 6.26 34.48 -36.17
CA ASP A 1084 6.34 33.42 -35.16
C ASP A 1084 5.04 32.61 -35.05
N GLY A 1085 3.96 33.05 -35.72
CA GLY A 1085 2.62 32.46 -35.55
C GLY A 1085 2.02 32.70 -34.16
N ARG A 1086 2.49 33.74 -33.46
CA ARG A 1086 2.14 34.11 -32.08
C ARG A 1086 1.47 35.48 -32.02
N PHE A 1087 0.70 35.84 -33.05
CA PHE A 1087 -0.05 37.09 -33.15
C PHE A 1087 -1.55 36.86 -33.02
N VAL A 1088 -2.23 37.65 -32.18
CA VAL A 1088 -3.69 37.67 -32.08
C VAL A 1088 -4.23 39.09 -32.20
N TYR A 1089 -5.37 39.24 -32.88
CA TYR A 1089 -6.14 40.48 -32.90
C TYR A 1089 -7.49 40.23 -32.24
N GLU A 1090 -7.81 41.01 -31.21
CA GLU A 1090 -9.06 40.85 -30.46
C GLU A 1090 -10.03 42.00 -30.77
N PRO A 1091 -11.02 41.80 -31.66
CA PRO A 1091 -11.93 42.86 -32.10
C PRO A 1091 -12.82 43.40 -30.98
N ASN A 1092 -13.06 42.63 -29.92
CA ASN A 1092 -13.92 43.06 -28.80
C ASN A 1092 -13.16 43.85 -27.72
N SER A 1093 -11.83 43.81 -27.72
CA SER A 1093 -11.01 44.57 -26.78
C SER A 1093 -10.68 45.94 -27.36
N THR A 1094 -11.51 46.93 -27.06
CA THR A 1094 -11.38 48.28 -27.63
C THR A 1094 -10.40 49.14 -26.83
N LEU A 1095 -9.44 49.75 -27.53
CA LEU A 1095 -8.52 50.75 -26.99
C LEU A 1095 -8.18 51.76 -28.09
N ILE A 1096 -8.80 52.95 -28.04
CA ILE A 1096 -8.69 53.96 -29.12
C ILE A 1096 -7.79 55.12 -28.68
N GLU A 1097 -7.12 55.75 -29.64
CA GLU A 1097 -6.34 56.97 -29.42
C GLU A 1097 -7.24 58.20 -29.60
N VAL A 1098 -7.23 59.15 -28.66
CA VAL A 1098 -8.03 60.38 -28.70
C VAL A 1098 -7.15 61.59 -29.04
N ASP A 1099 -6.57 61.59 -30.25
CA ASP A 1099 -5.80 62.74 -30.78
C ASP A 1099 -6.31 63.19 -32.15
N TYR A 1100 -7.04 64.32 -32.17
CA TYR A 1100 -7.58 64.93 -33.38
C TYR A 1100 -6.53 65.59 -34.29
N ARG A 1101 -5.28 65.75 -33.84
CA ARG A 1101 -4.21 66.47 -34.57
C ARG A 1101 -3.17 65.55 -35.21
N LYS A 1102 -3.16 64.26 -34.87
CA LYS A 1102 -2.10 63.31 -35.23
C LYS A 1102 -2.05 62.92 -36.72
N ASP A 1103 -3.16 63.03 -37.44
CA ASP A 1103 -3.23 62.63 -38.86
C ASP A 1103 -2.49 63.60 -39.82
N ALA A 1104 -1.86 64.67 -39.31
CA ALA A 1104 -1.06 65.61 -40.10
C ALA A 1104 0.47 65.37 -40.04
N GLY A 1105 0.95 64.43 -39.22
CA GLY A 1105 2.39 64.15 -39.05
C GLY A 1105 2.93 63.10 -40.02
N GLY A 1106 4.02 63.42 -40.74
CA GLY A 1106 4.76 62.45 -41.56
C GLY A 1106 5.62 61.50 -40.72
N SER A 1107 5.95 60.32 -41.24
CA SER A 1107 6.85 59.36 -40.58
C SER A 1107 8.29 59.87 -40.54
N ASN A 1108 9.04 59.48 -39.49
CA ASN A 1108 10.48 59.75 -39.40
C ASN A 1108 11.23 58.96 -40.50
N PRO A 1109 11.93 59.63 -41.43
CA PRO A 1109 12.64 58.96 -42.52
C PRO A 1109 13.72 57.97 -42.07
N GLU A 1110 14.39 58.23 -40.93
CA GLU A 1110 15.41 57.34 -40.37
C GLU A 1110 14.80 56.01 -39.90
N ASP A 1111 13.65 56.07 -39.22
CA ASP A 1111 12.93 54.87 -38.76
C ASP A 1111 12.36 54.09 -39.96
N ASP A 1112 11.90 54.78 -41.01
CA ASP A 1112 11.45 54.16 -42.27
C ASP A 1112 12.57 53.41 -43.01
N GLU A 1113 13.79 53.96 -43.00
CA GLU A 1113 14.96 53.30 -43.58
C GLU A 1113 15.42 52.12 -42.72
N ARG A 1114 15.50 52.30 -41.41
CA ARG A 1114 15.88 51.25 -40.45
C ARG A 1114 14.92 50.06 -40.50
N PHE A 1115 13.61 50.29 -40.56
CA PHE A 1115 12.63 49.21 -40.75
C PHE A 1115 12.82 48.46 -42.07
N ARG A 1116 13.10 49.19 -43.16
CA ARG A 1116 13.39 48.55 -44.47
C ARG A 1116 14.65 47.68 -44.42
N GLU A 1117 15.72 48.17 -43.82
CA GLU A 1117 16.98 47.43 -43.67
C GLU A 1117 16.75 46.15 -42.84
N ARG A 1118 16.09 46.28 -41.69
CA ARG A 1118 15.83 45.14 -40.80
C ARG A 1118 14.93 44.10 -41.45
N PHE A 1119 13.86 44.54 -42.10
CA PHE A 1119 12.95 43.64 -42.82
C PHE A 1119 13.66 42.85 -43.92
N ASN A 1120 14.56 43.49 -44.66
CA ASN A 1120 15.28 42.85 -45.77
C ASN A 1120 16.41 41.91 -45.30
N ASN A 1121 17.15 42.30 -44.24
CA ASN A 1121 18.45 41.71 -43.96
C ASN A 1121 18.59 41.10 -42.56
N GLN A 1122 17.88 41.62 -41.56
CA GLN A 1122 18.11 41.23 -40.16
C GLN A 1122 17.06 40.23 -39.66
N LEU A 1123 15.81 40.29 -40.14
CA LEU A 1123 14.80 39.30 -39.76
C LEU A 1123 15.14 37.87 -40.19
N THR A 1124 16.01 37.70 -41.18
CA THR A 1124 16.46 36.38 -41.67
C THR A 1124 17.28 35.60 -40.63
N GLN A 1125 17.76 36.27 -39.58
CA GLN A 1125 18.42 35.61 -38.46
C GLN A 1125 17.42 34.80 -37.60
N PHE A 1126 16.13 35.14 -37.66
CA PHE A 1126 15.07 34.51 -36.88
C PHE A 1126 14.16 33.64 -37.73
N PHE A 1127 13.92 34.03 -38.99
CA PHE A 1127 12.94 33.36 -39.86
C PHE A 1127 13.46 33.12 -41.29
N PRO A 1128 12.98 32.07 -41.98
CA PRO A 1128 13.30 31.84 -43.39
C PRO A 1128 12.91 33.01 -44.31
N LYS A 1129 13.72 33.27 -45.35
CA LYS A 1129 13.53 34.40 -46.30
C LYS A 1129 12.17 34.35 -47.01
N ASP A 1130 11.72 33.17 -47.41
CA ASP A 1130 10.44 32.93 -48.07
C ASP A 1130 9.25 33.31 -47.17
N ARG A 1131 9.35 33.02 -45.87
CA ARG A 1131 8.33 33.40 -44.88
C ARG A 1131 8.30 34.92 -44.62
N ILE A 1132 9.45 35.58 -44.65
CA ILE A 1132 9.52 37.05 -44.51
C ILE A 1132 8.91 37.74 -45.74
N GLU A 1133 9.21 37.21 -46.93
CA GLU A 1133 8.75 37.79 -48.19
C GLU A 1133 7.22 37.80 -48.33
N SER A 1134 6.51 36.84 -47.71
CA SER A 1134 5.04 36.80 -47.73
C SER A 1134 4.40 38.03 -47.09
N PHE A 1135 5.10 38.73 -46.17
CA PHE A 1135 4.60 39.94 -45.50
C PHE A 1135 5.06 41.24 -46.18
N ARG A 1136 5.93 41.20 -47.20
CA ARG A 1136 6.50 42.41 -47.83
C ARG A 1136 5.43 43.37 -48.36
N LYS A 1137 4.41 42.81 -49.04
CA LYS A 1137 3.31 43.58 -49.62
C LYS A 1137 2.45 44.24 -48.54
N GLU A 1138 2.21 43.54 -47.43
CA GLU A 1138 1.41 44.02 -46.31
C GLU A 1138 2.08 45.21 -45.61
N TYR A 1139 3.41 45.19 -45.47
CA TYR A 1139 4.17 46.25 -44.79
C TYR A 1139 4.79 47.29 -45.74
N LYS A 1140 4.48 47.23 -47.05
CA LYS A 1140 4.92 48.18 -48.09
C LYS A 1140 6.45 48.39 -48.14
N VAL A 1141 7.23 47.33 -47.93
CA VAL A 1141 8.70 47.39 -47.92
C VAL A 1141 9.23 47.22 -49.36
N LYS A 1142 9.93 48.23 -49.91
CA LYS A 1142 10.61 48.13 -51.22
C LYS A 1142 11.69 47.05 -51.17
N LYS A 1143 11.84 46.26 -52.25
CA LYS A 1143 12.98 45.34 -52.40
C LYS A 1143 14.27 46.16 -52.32
N GLY A 1144 15.22 45.73 -51.48
CA GLY A 1144 16.57 46.28 -51.52
C GLY A 1144 17.22 45.93 -52.84
N ASP A 1145 18.03 46.82 -53.39
CA ASP A 1145 18.95 46.46 -54.45
C ASP A 1145 19.89 45.38 -53.89
N ALA A 1146 19.95 44.25 -54.59
CA ALA A 1146 20.51 42.98 -54.14
C ALA A 1146 22.02 43.03 -53.85
#